data_AF-A0A3D6DHX7-F1
#
_entry.id   AF-A0A3D6DHX7-F1
#
_cell.length_a   1.000
_cell.length_b   1.000
_cell.length_c   1.000
_cell.angle_alpha   90.00
_cell.angle_beta   90.00
_cell.angle_gamma   90.00
#
_symmetry.space_group_name_H-M   'P 1'
#
loop_
_entity.id
_entity.type
_entity.pdbx_description
1 polymer ?
#
loop_
_entity_poly.entity_id
_entity_poly.type
_entity_poly.pdbx_seq_one_letter_code
_entity_poly.pdbx_strand_id
1 'polypeptide(L)'
;LPPYQQRNEGDLDVPEGTVISFQLGTRNTTSLGLRWGNELSQLDPDVSNRFSFSKTAETDLTYVLYPQSETVGVIDSVRYRLRSIADRPPTIRVAEISDSTSLTQLTFNGIVQDDYGFSSLRFVWKPKGGQQDMAALDAPRGREDSFLHFWNLADIGVGLGDEVEYWFEVRDNDGVNGAKVTRSRTFRYAAPTEEELAQRLDSADAELTAALEENLEEAKRLREQMRELRRELMEEEELGWEEKAALEELLKQQEALREQVEEMQEKNREKNSQQSEFTPPNEEIQKKQDELQKLMDEVMTDELQQMFDELRELMEQLEEGDKEQIEEQLDQMDLDQESLEQELDRALEQFKQLQWEQKMEEAISDLEKLAEEQEALAEETDQGETPEEELAAKQDSLNKEFDKVKEALDDAEKLNKELENPNKVPTMEDLQEEIEQEMNDASEQLENGKEKKASEKQKSAAGKMSQMAQQMQSSMEQGEQESMEEDMEALRALLENIITLSFDEEDLMASVGTTQKDDPRYVSHGQVQRKLKDDAEMVKDSLFALSKRVTQLQSIVNREINLVNLHMGQALDGFTDRETQVITTNQQYVMTSFNNLALLLDEVLQQMQNQSSCNKPGTGNCEKPGGSGSKPSPSAKQLKGMQQSLTKQLEQMKEKMKGSNQGEGKDGKRKLSKGLAQMAAQQAAIRKMTQELGNQLNEDGSGQGNGLEQIAKEMEEIEKDIVNGELDQLTLDRQQDILTRLLQAENAERVRGEKEERESKTARENPRDTPPSLEEYERRKAQEIELLRTVPADLTPYYKQKVNDYFNTLDSPERE
;
A
#
# COMPACT_ATOMS: atom_id res chain seq x y z
N LEU A 1 -44.01 -20.60 18.38
CA LEU A 1 -44.81 -21.31 17.35
C LEU A 1 -46.16 -20.63 17.18
N PRO A 2 -46.66 -20.43 15.94
CA PRO A 2 -48.04 -19.97 15.72
C PRO A 2 -49.03 -21.03 16.23
N PRO A 3 -50.21 -20.62 16.72
CA PRO A 3 -51.21 -21.56 17.24
C PRO A 3 -51.73 -22.46 16.11
N TYR A 4 -51.58 -23.77 16.30
CA TYR A 4 -52.08 -24.79 15.38
C TYR A 4 -53.19 -25.59 16.06
N GLN A 5 -54.30 -25.80 15.34
CA GLN A 5 -55.42 -26.59 15.84
C GLN A 5 -55.49 -27.91 15.09
N GLN A 6 -55.26 -29.01 15.81
CA GLN A 6 -55.37 -30.36 15.28
C GLN A 6 -56.61 -31.05 15.83
N ARG A 7 -57.29 -31.82 14.98
CA ARG A 7 -58.31 -32.77 15.42
C ARG A 7 -57.72 -34.17 15.33
N ASN A 8 -57.58 -34.83 16.48
CA ASN A 8 -57.06 -36.20 16.58
C ASN A 8 -58.07 -37.10 17.31
N GLU A 9 -57.74 -38.38 17.42
CA GLU A 9 -58.53 -39.36 18.16
C GLU A 9 -58.10 -39.51 19.63
N GLY A 10 -57.16 -38.68 20.11
CA GLY A 10 -56.65 -38.66 21.48
C GLY A 10 -55.14 -38.92 21.61
N ASP A 11 -54.48 -39.44 20.57
CA ASP A 11 -53.02 -39.56 20.55
C ASP A 11 -52.34 -38.21 20.31
N LEU A 12 -51.40 -37.83 21.16
CA LEU A 12 -50.75 -36.53 21.16
C LEU A 12 -49.26 -36.66 20.83
N ASP A 13 -48.79 -35.91 19.85
CA ASP A 13 -47.37 -35.69 19.59
C ASP A 13 -47.10 -34.20 19.87
N VAL A 14 -46.37 -33.88 20.93
CA VAL A 14 -46.11 -32.48 21.35
C VAL A 14 -44.65 -32.28 21.76
N PRO A 15 -44.11 -31.05 21.66
CA PRO A 15 -42.78 -30.74 22.19
C PRO A 15 -42.68 -31.03 23.69
N GLU A 16 -41.49 -31.45 24.13
CA GLU A 16 -41.18 -31.62 25.55
C GLU A 16 -41.42 -30.31 26.34
N GLY A 17 -41.92 -30.42 27.57
CA GLY A 17 -42.29 -29.29 28.42
C GLY A 17 -43.65 -28.66 28.09
N THR A 18 -44.36 -29.14 27.06
CA THR A 18 -45.71 -28.63 26.73
C THR A 18 -46.68 -28.90 27.88
N VAL A 19 -47.33 -27.84 28.36
CA VAL A 19 -48.42 -27.95 29.34
C VAL A 19 -49.72 -28.27 28.60
N ILE A 20 -50.20 -29.50 28.76
CA ILE A 20 -51.40 -29.97 28.09
C ILE A 20 -52.59 -29.80 29.04
N SER A 21 -53.50 -28.91 28.66
CA SER A 21 -54.78 -28.72 29.37
C SER A 21 -55.87 -29.58 28.72
N PHE A 22 -56.38 -30.56 29.45
CA PHE A 22 -57.46 -31.42 29.00
C PHE A 22 -58.81 -30.88 29.48
N GLN A 23 -59.79 -30.81 28.57
CA GLN A 23 -61.18 -30.53 28.88
C GLN A 23 -62.04 -31.67 28.33
N LEU A 24 -62.56 -32.49 29.23
CA LEU A 24 -63.28 -33.71 28.88
C LEU A 24 -64.77 -33.55 29.16
N GLY A 25 -65.58 -33.80 28.14
CA GLY A 25 -67.02 -33.94 28.27
C GLY A 25 -67.41 -35.42 28.25
N THR A 26 -68.04 -35.90 29.32
CA THR A 26 -68.46 -37.29 29.44
C THR A 26 -69.99 -37.39 29.46
N ARG A 27 -70.53 -38.61 29.50
CA ARG A 27 -71.98 -38.85 29.70
C ARG A 27 -72.15 -39.90 30.79
N ASN A 28 -72.98 -39.60 31.78
CA ASN A 28 -73.28 -40.48 32.91
C ASN A 28 -72.02 -40.94 33.67
N THR A 29 -71.03 -40.06 33.82
CA THR A 29 -69.77 -40.36 34.52
C THR A 29 -69.68 -39.49 35.77
N THR A 30 -69.67 -40.12 36.94
CA THR A 30 -69.62 -39.45 38.24
C THR A 30 -68.20 -39.27 38.75
N SER A 31 -67.28 -40.15 38.36
CA SER A 31 -65.83 -40.03 38.64
C SER A 31 -65.01 -40.53 37.45
N LEU A 32 -63.81 -39.98 37.28
CA LEU A 32 -62.91 -40.36 36.19
C LEU A 32 -61.55 -40.77 36.76
N GLY A 33 -61.19 -42.06 36.63
CA GLY A 33 -59.84 -42.52 36.93
C GLY A 33 -58.89 -42.13 35.79
N LEU A 34 -57.77 -41.52 36.13
CA LEU A 34 -56.68 -41.22 35.21
C LEU A 34 -55.47 -42.08 35.57
N ARG A 35 -54.97 -42.86 34.62
CA ARG A 35 -53.64 -43.43 34.70
C ARG A 35 -52.70 -42.65 33.78
N TRP A 36 -51.72 -41.97 34.35
CA TRP A 36 -50.71 -41.20 33.62
C TRP A 36 -49.37 -41.95 33.73
N GLY A 37 -49.03 -42.75 32.72
CA GLY A 37 -47.92 -43.68 32.80
C GLY A 37 -48.15 -44.72 33.91
N ASN A 38 -47.37 -44.62 34.99
CA ASN A 38 -47.49 -45.49 36.17
C ASN A 38 -48.28 -44.86 37.32
N GLU A 39 -48.58 -43.57 37.27
CA GLU A 39 -49.36 -42.88 38.30
C GLU A 39 -50.85 -43.11 38.08
N LEU A 40 -51.56 -43.43 39.15
CA LEU A 40 -53.02 -43.51 39.15
C LEU A 40 -53.57 -42.37 40.01
N SER A 41 -54.47 -41.58 39.44
CA SER A 41 -55.20 -40.54 40.16
C SER A 41 -56.69 -40.64 39.84
N GLN A 42 -57.51 -40.10 40.72
CA GLN A 42 -58.94 -39.97 40.52
C GLN A 42 -59.26 -38.49 40.36
N LEU A 43 -60.02 -38.15 39.33
CA LEU A 43 -60.43 -36.78 39.02
C LEU A 43 -61.90 -36.59 39.43
N ASP A 44 -62.14 -35.49 40.12
CA ASP A 44 -63.48 -35.02 40.46
C ASP A 44 -64.04 -34.13 39.33
N PRO A 45 -65.36 -34.14 39.10
CA PRO A 45 -65.96 -33.31 38.06
C PRO A 45 -65.97 -31.83 38.46
N ASP A 46 -65.56 -30.95 37.55
CA ASP A 46 -65.65 -29.48 37.74
C ASP A 46 -67.11 -29.03 37.81
N VAL A 47 -67.92 -29.60 36.91
CA VAL A 47 -69.38 -29.48 36.81
C VAL A 47 -69.87 -30.83 36.27
N SER A 48 -71.10 -31.24 36.59
CA SER A 48 -71.66 -32.54 36.18
C SER A 48 -71.26 -32.95 34.74
N ASN A 49 -70.58 -34.09 34.62
CA ASN A 49 -70.04 -34.66 33.38
C ASN A 49 -68.96 -33.84 32.64
N ARG A 50 -68.27 -32.92 33.33
CA ARG A 50 -67.09 -32.21 32.82
C ARG A 50 -65.92 -32.36 33.77
N PHE A 51 -64.77 -32.68 33.21
CA PHE A 51 -63.53 -32.87 33.95
C PHE A 51 -62.43 -32.07 33.27
N SER A 52 -61.56 -31.46 34.07
CA SER A 52 -60.35 -30.81 33.58
C SER A 52 -59.16 -31.22 34.41
N PHE A 53 -58.02 -31.33 33.74
CA PHE A 53 -56.73 -31.51 34.39
C PHE A 53 -55.63 -30.99 33.48
N SER A 54 -54.47 -30.73 34.07
CA SER A 54 -53.28 -30.32 33.34
C SER A 54 -52.15 -31.29 33.65
N LYS A 55 -51.40 -31.67 32.62
CA LYS A 55 -50.18 -32.46 32.74
C LYS A 55 -49.13 -31.90 31.79
N THR A 56 -47.87 -31.96 32.20
CA THR A 56 -46.73 -31.58 31.37
C THR A 56 -46.25 -32.81 30.60
N ALA A 57 -45.97 -32.63 29.31
CA ALA A 57 -45.35 -33.67 28.49
C ALA A 57 -43.84 -33.69 28.75
N GLU A 58 -43.37 -34.64 29.55
CA GLU A 58 -41.94 -34.80 29.86
C GLU A 58 -41.36 -35.94 29.01
N THR A 59 -41.96 -37.13 29.11
CA THR A 59 -41.48 -38.34 28.41
C THR A 59 -42.58 -39.03 27.63
N ASP A 60 -42.18 -39.90 26.70
CA ASP A 60 -43.09 -40.80 26.00
C ASP A 60 -43.84 -41.68 27.00
N LEU A 61 -45.16 -41.58 26.99
CA LEU A 61 -46.00 -42.36 27.90
C LEU A 61 -47.35 -42.70 27.28
N THR A 62 -48.07 -43.57 27.98
CA THR A 62 -49.45 -43.91 27.67
C THR A 62 -50.33 -43.40 28.81
N TYR A 63 -51.41 -42.70 28.47
CA TYR A 63 -52.43 -42.32 29.44
C TYR A 63 -53.74 -43.07 29.18
N VAL A 64 -54.41 -43.43 30.27
CA VAL A 64 -55.66 -44.22 30.22
C VAL A 64 -56.72 -43.56 31.07
N LEU A 65 -57.92 -43.42 30.51
CA LEU A 65 -59.09 -42.89 31.17
C LEU A 65 -60.07 -44.01 31.53
N TYR A 66 -60.47 -44.06 32.79
CA TYR A 66 -61.39 -45.04 33.36
C TYR A 66 -62.67 -44.33 33.83
N PRO A 67 -63.67 -44.17 32.96
CA PRO A 67 -64.94 -43.56 33.36
C PRO A 67 -65.68 -44.50 34.33
N GLN A 68 -66.22 -43.93 35.40
CA GLN A 68 -67.00 -44.64 36.41
C GLN A 68 -68.35 -43.94 36.65
N SER A 69 -69.36 -44.72 37.01
CA SER A 69 -70.69 -44.22 37.37
C SER A 69 -71.17 -44.91 38.64
N GLU A 70 -72.12 -44.32 39.37
CA GLU A 70 -72.73 -44.95 40.54
C GLU A 70 -73.38 -46.31 40.24
N THR A 71 -73.83 -46.53 39.00
CA THR A 71 -74.48 -47.75 38.56
C THR A 71 -73.53 -48.81 37.98
N VAL A 72 -72.35 -48.39 37.53
CA VAL A 72 -71.39 -49.22 36.79
C VAL A 72 -69.98 -48.80 37.21
N GLY A 73 -69.24 -49.74 37.82
CA GLY A 73 -67.83 -49.55 38.17
C GLY A 73 -66.92 -49.49 36.92
N VAL A 74 -65.63 -49.80 37.07
CA VAL A 74 -64.70 -49.82 35.93
C VAL A 74 -64.95 -51.05 35.06
N ILE A 75 -65.61 -50.87 33.90
CA ILE A 75 -65.82 -51.95 32.91
C ILE A 75 -64.86 -51.82 31.72
N ASP A 76 -64.65 -50.60 31.23
CA ASP A 76 -63.89 -50.33 30.01
C ASP A 76 -63.00 -49.10 30.18
N SER A 77 -61.96 -48.98 29.36
CA SER A 77 -60.96 -47.91 29.47
C SER A 77 -60.53 -47.43 28.10
N VAL A 78 -60.33 -46.11 27.96
CA VAL A 78 -59.83 -45.53 26.73
C VAL A 78 -58.35 -45.20 26.89
N ARG A 79 -57.52 -45.72 25.99
CA ARG A 79 -56.06 -45.63 26.04
C ARG A 79 -55.56 -44.74 24.90
N TYR A 80 -54.64 -43.85 25.25
CA TYR A 80 -54.01 -42.92 24.33
C TYR A 80 -52.50 -42.87 24.56
N ARG A 81 -51.76 -42.51 23.52
CA ARG A 81 -50.31 -42.31 23.55
C ARG A 81 -50.00 -40.82 23.59
N LEU A 82 -49.05 -40.46 24.44
CA LEU A 82 -48.37 -39.18 24.43
C LEU A 82 -46.93 -39.42 23.98
N ARG A 83 -46.53 -38.79 22.87
CA ARG A 83 -45.15 -38.73 22.41
C ARG A 83 -44.60 -37.34 22.70
N SER A 84 -43.52 -37.28 23.46
CA SER A 84 -42.75 -36.08 23.74
C SER A 84 -41.66 -35.96 22.67
N ILE A 85 -41.67 -34.86 21.91
CA ILE A 85 -40.63 -34.56 20.92
C ILE A 85 -39.57 -33.74 21.63
N ALA A 86 -38.45 -34.38 21.96
CA ALA A 86 -37.29 -33.71 22.56
C ALA A 86 -36.66 -32.70 21.59
N ASP A 87 -36.18 -31.60 22.16
CA ASP A 87 -35.51 -30.53 21.45
C ASP A 87 -34.09 -30.95 21.01
N ARG A 88 -33.75 -30.72 19.74
CA ARG A 88 -32.47 -31.15 19.17
C ARG A 88 -31.39 -30.09 19.45
N PRO A 89 -30.11 -30.49 19.54
CA PRO A 89 -29.05 -29.51 19.61
C PRO A 89 -28.95 -28.75 18.28
N PRO A 90 -28.53 -27.47 18.31
CA PRO A 90 -28.35 -26.67 17.10
C PRO A 90 -27.19 -27.23 16.29
N THR A 91 -27.15 -26.91 15.00
CA THR A 91 -26.02 -27.23 14.11
C THR A 91 -25.34 -25.95 13.64
N ILE A 92 -24.01 -26.00 13.51
CA ILE A 92 -23.18 -24.88 13.05
C ILE A 92 -22.14 -25.40 12.07
N ARG A 93 -21.97 -24.69 10.95
CA ARG A 93 -20.91 -24.89 9.96
C ARG A 93 -20.22 -23.56 9.71
N VAL A 94 -18.90 -23.54 9.73
CA VAL A 94 -18.11 -22.33 9.52
C VAL A 94 -17.01 -22.61 8.51
N ALA A 95 -16.86 -21.73 7.53
CA ALA A 95 -15.74 -21.67 6.62
C ALA A 95 -14.86 -20.46 6.98
N GLU A 96 -13.55 -20.68 6.98
CA GLU A 96 -12.54 -19.63 7.11
C GLU A 96 -12.12 -19.20 5.71
N ILE A 97 -12.00 -17.90 5.52
CA ILE A 97 -11.52 -17.25 4.31
C ILE A 97 -10.28 -16.48 4.77
N SER A 98 -9.12 -16.95 4.31
CA SER A 98 -7.83 -16.31 4.52
C SER A 98 -7.66 -15.17 3.52
N ASP A 99 -7.16 -14.03 3.99
CA ASP A 99 -6.73 -12.91 3.16
C ASP A 99 -5.30 -13.17 2.66
N SER A 100 -5.01 -12.91 1.38
CA SER A 100 -3.64 -13.00 0.84
C SER A 100 -2.81 -11.78 1.21
N THR A 101 -3.46 -10.64 1.37
CA THR A 101 -2.84 -9.32 1.58
C THR A 101 -2.49 -9.07 3.05
N SER A 102 -3.19 -9.74 3.97
CA SER A 102 -3.05 -9.58 5.42
C SER A 102 -2.97 -10.95 6.11
N LEU A 103 -1.91 -11.18 6.87
CA LEU A 103 -1.76 -12.43 7.62
C LEU A 103 -2.48 -12.36 8.97
N THR A 104 -2.76 -11.15 9.46
CA THR A 104 -3.42 -10.91 10.75
C THR A 104 -4.95 -10.85 10.65
N GLN A 105 -5.51 -10.71 9.44
CA GLN A 105 -6.96 -10.64 9.24
C GLN A 105 -7.56 -11.98 8.82
N LEU A 106 -8.51 -12.46 9.63
CA LEU A 106 -9.25 -13.69 9.37
C LEU A 106 -10.73 -13.40 9.20
N THR A 107 -11.31 -13.92 8.13
CA THR A 107 -12.74 -13.77 7.84
C THR A 107 -13.45 -15.11 7.94
N PHE A 108 -14.60 -15.13 8.59
CA PHE A 108 -15.39 -16.35 8.79
C PHE A 108 -16.81 -16.17 8.28
N ASN A 109 -17.26 -17.13 7.49
CA ASN A 109 -18.65 -17.25 7.08
C ASN A 109 -19.27 -18.50 7.72
N GLY A 110 -20.31 -18.30 8.52
CA GLY A 110 -20.97 -19.36 9.27
C GLY A 110 -22.45 -19.48 8.96
N ILE A 111 -22.96 -20.72 8.99
CA ILE A 111 -24.37 -21.06 8.85
C ILE A 111 -24.78 -21.84 10.10
N VAL A 112 -25.92 -21.46 10.69
CA VAL A 112 -26.51 -22.11 11.85
C VAL A 112 -27.94 -22.56 11.55
N GLN A 113 -28.33 -23.73 12.05
CA GLN A 113 -29.68 -24.28 11.90
C GLN A 113 -30.17 -24.92 13.21
N ASP A 114 -31.43 -24.67 13.56
CA ASP A 114 -32.10 -25.16 14.77
C ASP A 114 -33.62 -25.29 14.54
N ASP A 115 -34.30 -26.16 15.30
CA ASP A 115 -35.74 -26.43 15.18
C ASP A 115 -36.63 -25.45 15.95
N TYR A 116 -36.13 -24.83 17.03
CA TYR A 116 -36.88 -23.89 17.87
C TYR A 116 -36.26 -22.49 17.96
N GLY A 117 -34.99 -22.34 17.58
CA GLY A 117 -34.25 -21.10 17.42
C GLY A 117 -33.09 -20.96 18.42
N PHE A 118 -32.38 -19.85 18.30
CA PHE A 118 -31.11 -19.64 19.01
C PHE A 118 -31.26 -18.68 20.19
N SER A 119 -30.35 -18.80 21.16
CA SER A 119 -30.21 -17.86 22.28
C SER A 119 -28.95 -17.02 22.21
N SER A 120 -27.84 -17.55 21.70
CA SER A 120 -26.59 -16.80 21.53
C SER A 120 -25.64 -17.46 20.54
N LEU A 121 -24.80 -16.64 19.92
CA LEU A 121 -23.62 -17.03 19.15
C LEU A 121 -22.39 -16.35 19.78
N ARG A 122 -21.29 -17.08 19.91
CA ARG A 122 -20.04 -16.57 20.49
C ARG A 122 -18.85 -17.03 19.67
N PHE A 123 -17.86 -16.16 19.58
CA PHE A 123 -16.54 -16.49 19.09
C PHE A 123 -15.61 -16.69 20.29
N VAL A 124 -14.83 -17.77 20.29
CA VAL A 124 -13.97 -18.15 21.40
C VAL A 124 -12.58 -18.42 20.85
N TRP A 125 -11.56 -17.85 21.50
CA TRP A 125 -10.16 -18.07 21.13
C TRP A 125 -9.31 -18.36 22.36
N LYS A 126 -8.18 -19.01 22.11
CA LYS A 126 -7.21 -19.41 23.13
C LYS A 126 -5.80 -19.36 22.55
N PRO A 127 -5.00 -18.35 22.93
CA PRO A 127 -3.57 -18.33 22.63
C PRO A 127 -2.85 -19.49 23.31
N LYS A 128 -1.80 -20.02 22.68
CA LYS A 128 -0.97 -21.09 23.24
C LYS A 128 -0.26 -20.60 24.52
N GLY A 129 -0.54 -21.25 25.64
CA GLY A 129 -0.05 -20.81 26.97
C GLY A 129 -0.87 -19.68 27.62
N GLY A 130 -1.84 -19.09 26.90
CA GLY A 130 -2.72 -18.04 27.39
C GLY A 130 -4.04 -18.53 28.01
N GLN A 131 -4.81 -17.58 28.58
CA GLN A 131 -6.18 -17.84 29.01
C GLN A 131 -7.14 -17.81 27.82
N GLN A 132 -8.20 -18.60 27.91
CA GLN A 132 -9.28 -18.60 26.93
C GLN A 132 -10.13 -17.33 27.13
N ASP A 133 -10.43 -16.63 26.04
CA ASP A 133 -11.31 -15.47 26.01
C ASP A 133 -12.43 -15.64 24.98
N MET A 134 -13.46 -14.78 25.04
CA MET A 134 -14.62 -14.89 24.16
C MET A 134 -15.30 -13.55 23.86
N ALA A 135 -15.79 -13.43 22.63
CA ALA A 135 -16.62 -12.33 22.15
C ALA A 135 -18.04 -12.81 21.86
N ALA A 136 -19.04 -12.03 22.29
CA ALA A 136 -20.43 -12.27 21.91
C ALA A 136 -20.67 -11.70 20.49
N LEU A 137 -21.30 -12.51 19.64
CA LEU A 137 -21.74 -12.09 18.31
C LEU A 137 -23.25 -11.86 18.30
N ASP A 138 -23.75 -11.23 17.24
CA ASP A 138 -25.19 -11.07 17.04
C ASP A 138 -25.88 -12.43 17.05
N ALA A 139 -26.94 -12.52 17.86
CA ALA A 139 -27.68 -13.76 18.01
C ALA A 139 -28.41 -14.09 16.70
N PRO A 140 -28.27 -15.33 16.18
CA PRO A 140 -28.90 -15.73 14.94
C PRO A 140 -30.42 -15.71 15.07
N ARG A 141 -31.12 -15.34 14.00
CA ARG A 141 -32.57 -15.12 13.98
C ARG A 141 -33.31 -16.26 13.31
N GLY A 142 -34.45 -16.65 13.87
CA GLY A 142 -35.30 -17.68 13.30
C GLY A 142 -34.77 -19.08 13.54
N ARG A 143 -34.93 -19.97 12.55
CA ARG A 143 -34.55 -21.39 12.58
C ARG A 143 -33.29 -21.69 11.78
N GLU A 144 -32.91 -20.77 10.91
CA GLU A 144 -31.73 -20.84 10.06
C GLU A 144 -31.27 -19.42 9.83
N ASP A 145 -29.97 -19.19 9.97
CA ASP A 145 -29.35 -17.90 9.74
C ASP A 145 -27.90 -18.06 9.31
N SER A 146 -27.34 -17.02 8.71
CA SER A 146 -25.92 -16.95 8.34
C SER A 146 -25.27 -15.72 8.96
N PHE A 147 -24.01 -15.85 9.36
CA PHE A 147 -23.24 -14.75 9.94
C PHE A 147 -21.89 -14.61 9.24
N LEU A 148 -21.41 -13.36 9.20
CA LEU A 148 -20.06 -13.01 8.77
C LEU A 148 -19.33 -12.43 9.98
N HIS A 149 -18.13 -12.92 10.26
CA HIS A 149 -17.29 -12.43 11.35
C HIS A 149 -15.90 -12.09 10.83
N PHE A 150 -15.46 -10.86 11.08
CA PHE A 150 -14.11 -10.40 10.81
C PHE A 150 -13.35 -10.37 12.13
N TRP A 151 -12.15 -10.94 12.13
CA TRP A 151 -11.30 -10.97 13.30
C TRP A 151 -9.90 -10.51 12.94
N ASN A 152 -9.40 -9.51 13.66
CA ASN A 152 -8.04 -9.05 13.55
C ASN A 152 -7.22 -9.63 14.71
N LEU A 153 -6.20 -10.43 14.38
CA LEU A 153 -5.29 -11.03 15.34
C LEU A 153 -4.41 -9.97 16.05
N ALA A 154 -4.22 -8.79 15.44
CA ALA A 154 -3.51 -7.68 16.07
C ALA A 154 -4.23 -7.17 17.33
N ASP A 155 -5.57 -7.29 17.41
CA ASP A 155 -6.36 -6.85 18.57
C ASP A 155 -6.02 -7.63 19.85
N ILE A 156 -5.53 -8.85 19.69
CA ILE A 156 -5.14 -9.74 20.80
C ILE A 156 -3.62 -9.83 20.96
N GLY A 157 -2.86 -9.01 20.21
CA GLY A 157 -1.40 -8.91 20.32
C GLY A 157 -0.65 -10.17 19.93
N VAL A 158 -1.16 -10.93 18.95
CA VAL A 158 -0.46 -12.10 18.40
C VAL A 158 0.80 -11.64 17.69
N GLY A 159 1.97 -12.08 18.18
CA GLY A 159 3.27 -11.79 17.59
C GLY A 159 3.77 -12.91 16.67
N LEU A 160 5.00 -12.77 16.19
CA LEU A 160 5.67 -13.80 15.39
C LEU A 160 5.81 -15.12 16.17
N GLY A 161 5.52 -16.23 15.49
CA GLY A 161 5.61 -17.59 16.04
C GLY A 161 4.49 -17.98 17.04
N ASP A 162 3.57 -17.07 17.36
CA ASP A 162 2.44 -17.36 18.24
C ASP A 162 1.40 -18.27 17.56
N GLU A 163 0.73 -19.08 18.38
CA GLU A 163 -0.31 -20.00 17.91
C GLU A 163 -1.61 -19.75 18.66
N VAL A 164 -2.72 -19.65 17.93
CA VAL A 164 -4.05 -19.40 18.50
C VAL A 164 -5.04 -20.44 17.99
N GLU A 165 -5.73 -21.10 18.92
CA GLU A 165 -6.87 -21.96 18.61
C GLU A 165 -8.17 -21.20 18.81
N TYR A 166 -9.11 -21.33 17.88
CA TYR A 166 -10.38 -20.61 17.97
C TYR A 166 -11.54 -21.39 17.34
N TRP A 167 -12.77 -21.10 17.80
CA TRP A 167 -14.00 -21.76 17.35
C TRP A 167 -15.23 -20.91 17.66
N PHE A 168 -16.36 -21.28 17.05
CA PHE A 168 -17.65 -20.65 17.30
C PHE A 168 -18.52 -21.57 18.16
N GLU A 169 -19.24 -20.98 19.12
CA GLU A 169 -20.24 -21.67 19.95
C GLU A 169 -21.62 -21.09 19.70
N VAL A 170 -22.58 -21.93 19.31
CA VAL A 170 -23.99 -21.57 19.21
C VAL A 170 -24.80 -22.27 20.29
N ARG A 171 -25.79 -21.54 20.84
CA ARG A 171 -26.71 -22.08 21.85
C ARG A 171 -28.15 -22.03 21.36
N ASP A 172 -28.89 -23.11 21.57
CA ASP A 172 -30.35 -23.15 21.34
C ASP A 172 -31.10 -22.31 22.39
N ASN A 173 -32.41 -22.20 22.23
CA ASN A 173 -33.30 -21.51 23.17
C ASN A 173 -34.06 -22.46 24.11
N ASP A 174 -33.53 -23.66 24.38
CA ASP A 174 -34.17 -24.67 25.23
C ASP A 174 -34.31 -24.16 26.68
N GLY A 175 -35.53 -23.74 27.03
CA GLY A 175 -35.88 -23.29 28.37
C GLY A 175 -36.27 -24.41 29.34
N VAL A 176 -36.43 -25.64 28.85
CA VAL A 176 -36.90 -26.79 29.64
C VAL A 176 -35.71 -27.54 30.24
N ASN A 177 -34.73 -27.90 29.41
CA ASN A 177 -33.52 -28.61 29.84
C ASN A 177 -32.32 -27.68 30.06
N GLY A 178 -32.45 -26.41 29.64
CA GLY A 178 -31.37 -25.44 29.58
C GLY A 178 -30.66 -25.48 28.22
N ALA A 179 -30.14 -24.33 27.81
CA ALA A 179 -29.64 -24.16 26.45
C ALA A 179 -28.50 -25.13 26.12
N LYS A 180 -28.68 -25.95 25.08
CA LYS A 180 -27.65 -26.87 24.57
C LYS A 180 -26.67 -26.09 23.71
N VAL A 181 -25.40 -26.48 23.79
CA VAL A 181 -24.29 -25.80 23.11
C VAL A 181 -23.71 -26.71 22.04
N THR A 182 -23.55 -26.19 20.83
CA THR A 182 -22.82 -26.86 19.75
C THR A 182 -21.65 -25.99 19.31
N ARG A 183 -20.51 -26.63 19.04
CA ARG A 183 -19.27 -25.98 18.59
C ARG A 183 -19.01 -26.23 17.11
N SER A 184 -18.41 -25.25 16.43
CA SER A 184 -17.81 -25.47 15.11
C SER A 184 -16.59 -26.38 15.21
N ARG A 185 -15.97 -26.69 14.06
CA ARG A 185 -14.59 -27.19 14.06
C ARG A 185 -13.66 -26.19 14.76
N THR A 186 -12.64 -26.70 15.44
CA THR A 186 -11.57 -25.87 15.98
C THR A 186 -10.62 -25.53 14.85
N PHE A 187 -10.39 -24.25 14.67
CA PHE A 187 -9.40 -23.70 13.76
C PHE A 187 -8.13 -23.39 14.54
N ARG A 188 -7.02 -23.34 13.84
CA ARG A 188 -5.70 -23.08 14.40
C ARG A 188 -4.97 -22.16 13.45
N TYR A 189 -4.59 -21.00 13.95
CA TYR A 189 -3.69 -20.09 13.27
C TYR A 189 -2.33 -20.15 13.94
N ALA A 190 -1.28 -20.22 13.13
CA ALA A 190 0.11 -20.07 13.57
C ALA A 190 0.68 -18.88 12.81
N ALA A 191 1.08 -17.84 13.55
CA ALA A 191 1.80 -16.72 12.97
C ALA A 191 3.15 -17.22 12.44
N PRO A 192 3.65 -16.67 11.33
CA PRO A 192 4.97 -17.02 10.83
C PRO A 192 6.01 -16.73 11.91
N THR A 193 7.04 -17.56 11.97
CA THR A 193 8.25 -17.23 12.73
C THR A 193 9.03 -16.11 12.03
N GLU A 194 9.93 -15.44 12.74
CA GLU A 194 10.80 -14.41 12.16
C GLU A 194 11.57 -14.93 10.94
N GLU A 195 12.09 -16.16 11.02
CA GLU A 195 12.80 -16.81 9.92
C GLU A 195 11.88 -17.16 8.73
N GLU A 196 10.66 -17.65 8.99
CA GLU A 196 9.68 -17.91 7.92
C GLU A 196 9.20 -16.63 7.24
N LEU A 197 9.03 -15.55 8.01
CA LEU A 197 8.67 -14.24 7.47
C LEU A 197 9.81 -13.68 6.61
N ALA A 198 11.05 -13.71 7.11
CA ALA A 198 12.23 -13.27 6.37
C ALA A 198 12.37 -14.04 5.04
N GLN A 199 12.29 -15.37 5.07
CA GLN A 199 12.33 -16.19 3.84
C GLN A 199 11.21 -15.87 2.86
N ARG A 200 10.00 -15.58 3.36
CA ARG A 200 8.86 -15.19 2.53
C ARG A 200 9.07 -13.82 1.88
N LEU A 201 9.61 -12.85 2.63
CA LEU A 201 9.95 -11.54 2.11
C LEU A 201 11.08 -11.62 1.09
N ASP A 202 12.16 -12.36 1.37
CA ASP A 202 13.26 -12.62 0.42
C ASP A 202 12.77 -13.30 -0.86
N SER A 203 11.85 -14.25 -0.75
CA SER A 203 11.26 -14.93 -1.92
C SER A 203 10.40 -13.97 -2.74
N ALA A 204 9.56 -13.17 -2.09
CA ALA A 204 8.77 -12.14 -2.75
C ALA A 204 9.66 -11.09 -3.42
N ASP A 205 10.78 -10.73 -2.78
CA ASP A 205 11.81 -9.85 -3.30
C ASP A 205 12.45 -10.39 -4.58
N ALA A 206 12.87 -11.65 -4.58
CA ALA A 206 13.42 -12.30 -5.76
C ALA A 206 12.39 -12.41 -6.90
N GLU A 207 11.13 -12.73 -6.59
CA GLU A 207 10.05 -12.79 -7.57
C GLU A 207 9.75 -11.42 -8.18
N LEU A 208 9.71 -10.36 -7.37
CA LEU A 208 9.50 -8.98 -7.83
C LEU A 208 10.66 -8.48 -8.68
N THR A 209 11.91 -8.74 -8.28
CA THR A 209 13.09 -8.40 -9.10
C THR A 209 13.05 -9.10 -10.45
N ALA A 210 12.74 -10.39 -10.48
CA ALA A 210 12.61 -11.14 -11.72
C ALA A 210 11.47 -10.62 -12.61
N ALA A 211 10.31 -10.28 -12.02
CA ALA A 211 9.19 -9.72 -12.75
C ALA A 211 9.52 -8.34 -13.35
N LEU A 212 10.22 -7.47 -12.61
CA LEU A 212 10.71 -6.19 -13.12
C LEU A 212 11.68 -6.37 -14.29
N GLU A 213 12.63 -7.30 -14.18
CA GLU A 213 13.59 -7.62 -15.24
C GLU A 213 12.90 -8.18 -16.50
N GLU A 214 11.94 -9.09 -16.33
CA GLU A 214 11.14 -9.65 -17.44
C GLU A 214 10.29 -8.56 -18.12
N ASN A 215 9.57 -7.76 -17.34
CA ASN A 215 8.74 -6.67 -17.85
C ASN A 215 9.59 -5.63 -18.59
N LEU A 216 10.79 -5.33 -18.10
CA LEU A 216 11.73 -4.42 -18.77
C LEU A 216 12.23 -5.00 -20.10
N GLU A 217 12.57 -6.29 -20.14
CA GLU A 217 13.02 -6.95 -21.38
C GLU A 217 11.89 -7.02 -22.42
N GLU A 218 10.67 -7.33 -22.00
CA GLU A 218 9.50 -7.35 -22.87
C GLU A 218 9.14 -5.94 -23.37
N ALA A 219 9.23 -4.92 -22.52
CA ALA A 219 9.03 -3.52 -22.92
C ALA A 219 10.03 -3.08 -24.00
N LYS A 220 11.31 -3.46 -23.85
CA LYS A 220 12.37 -3.23 -24.85
C LYS A 220 12.08 -3.93 -26.17
N ARG A 221 11.64 -5.19 -26.09
CA ARG A 221 11.31 -6.01 -27.25
C ARG A 221 10.13 -5.44 -28.05
N LEU A 222 9.07 -5.06 -27.34
CA LEU A 222 7.88 -4.41 -27.91
C LEU A 222 8.25 -3.12 -28.65
N ARG A 223 9.11 -2.29 -28.05
CA ARG A 223 9.62 -1.07 -28.68
C ARG A 223 10.36 -1.35 -29.98
N GLU A 224 11.26 -2.33 -30.00
CA GLU A 224 12.00 -2.71 -31.21
C GLU A 224 11.06 -3.25 -32.30
N GLN A 225 10.08 -4.09 -31.94
CA GLN A 225 9.06 -4.57 -32.87
C GLN A 225 8.21 -3.44 -33.45
N MET A 226 7.86 -2.44 -32.63
CA MET A 226 7.11 -1.26 -33.06
C MET A 226 7.89 -0.46 -34.12
N ARG A 227 9.21 -0.28 -33.90
CA ARG A 227 10.10 0.39 -34.86
C ARG A 227 10.28 -0.39 -36.15
N GLU A 228 10.42 -1.70 -36.06
CA GLU A 228 10.51 -2.58 -37.22
C GLU A 228 9.23 -2.52 -38.05
N LEU A 229 8.07 -2.65 -37.40
CA LEU A 229 6.77 -2.56 -38.04
C LEU A 229 6.55 -1.18 -38.69
N ARG A 230 6.92 -0.10 -38.01
CA ARG A 230 6.87 1.25 -38.58
C ARG A 230 7.75 1.36 -39.83
N ARG A 231 8.96 0.78 -39.81
CA ARG A 231 9.85 0.78 -40.99
C ARG A 231 9.25 -0.01 -42.15
N GLU A 232 8.66 -1.17 -41.89
CA GLU A 232 7.98 -1.99 -42.90
C GLU A 232 6.78 -1.24 -43.50
N LEU A 233 5.97 -0.61 -42.64
CA LEU A 233 4.89 0.26 -43.09
C LEU A 233 5.44 1.35 -44.02
N MET A 234 6.50 2.08 -43.66
CA MET A 234 7.07 3.11 -44.54
C MET A 234 7.53 2.60 -45.92
N GLU A 235 7.90 1.32 -46.04
CA GLU A 235 8.36 0.72 -47.30
C GLU A 235 7.21 0.27 -48.22
N GLU A 236 6.08 -0.17 -47.66
CA GLU A 236 4.94 -0.72 -48.40
C GLU A 236 3.92 0.36 -48.81
N GLU A 237 3.30 0.23 -49.99
CA GLU A 237 2.30 1.23 -50.47
C GLU A 237 0.92 1.05 -49.80
N GLU A 238 0.56 -0.17 -49.38
CA GLU A 238 -0.74 -0.49 -48.78
C GLU A 238 -0.57 -1.42 -47.56
N LEU A 239 -1.52 -1.31 -46.62
CA LEU A 239 -1.55 -2.13 -45.41
C LEU A 239 -2.06 -3.55 -45.75
N GLY A 240 -1.12 -4.48 -45.89
CA GLY A 240 -1.38 -5.88 -46.21
C GLY A 240 -1.92 -6.67 -45.02
N TRP A 241 -2.09 -7.98 -45.25
CA TRP A 241 -2.54 -8.90 -44.19
C TRP A 241 -1.42 -9.18 -43.16
N GLU A 242 -0.16 -9.14 -43.60
CA GLU A 242 1.01 -9.42 -42.75
C GLU A 242 1.20 -8.31 -41.71
N GLU A 243 1.10 -7.05 -42.13
CA GLU A 243 1.22 -5.87 -41.27
C GLU A 243 0.06 -5.79 -40.27
N LYS A 244 -1.16 -6.12 -40.70
CA LYS A 244 -2.33 -6.23 -39.80
C LYS A 244 -2.12 -7.30 -38.73
N ALA A 245 -1.60 -8.46 -39.10
CA ALA A 245 -1.31 -9.52 -38.14
C ALA A 245 -0.18 -9.12 -37.17
N ALA A 246 0.83 -8.38 -37.65
CA ALA A 246 1.90 -7.84 -36.81
C ALA A 246 1.38 -6.79 -35.81
N LEU A 247 0.50 -5.88 -36.24
CA LEU A 247 -0.18 -4.92 -35.36
C LEU A 247 -1.04 -5.63 -34.31
N GLU A 248 -1.83 -6.64 -34.69
CA GLU A 248 -2.64 -7.43 -33.75
C GLU A 248 -1.77 -8.15 -32.70
N GLU A 249 -0.63 -8.71 -33.11
CA GLU A 249 0.29 -9.37 -32.19
C GLU A 249 0.97 -8.37 -31.24
N LEU A 250 1.34 -7.18 -31.74
CA LEU A 250 1.90 -6.10 -30.91
C LEU A 250 0.89 -5.64 -29.85
N LEU A 251 -0.37 -5.41 -30.23
CA LEU A 251 -1.44 -5.06 -29.29
C LEU A 251 -1.64 -6.12 -28.19
N LYS A 252 -1.52 -7.39 -28.57
CA LYS A 252 -1.70 -8.52 -27.65
C LYS A 252 -0.52 -8.65 -26.69
N GLN A 253 0.70 -8.47 -27.17
CA GLN A 253 1.91 -8.46 -26.34
C GLN A 253 1.88 -7.29 -25.36
N GLN A 254 1.42 -6.10 -25.78
CA GLN A 254 1.18 -4.99 -24.86
C GLN A 254 0.16 -5.32 -23.77
N GLU A 255 -0.97 -5.93 -24.13
CA GLU A 255 -2.00 -6.27 -23.15
C GLU A 255 -1.49 -7.30 -22.13
N ALA A 256 -0.66 -8.25 -22.56
CA ALA A 256 0.03 -9.17 -21.66
C ALA A 256 1.01 -8.44 -20.73
N LEU A 257 1.83 -7.52 -21.26
CA LEU A 257 2.73 -6.70 -20.45
C LEU A 257 1.96 -5.88 -19.40
N ARG A 258 0.79 -5.34 -19.75
CA ARG A 258 -0.08 -4.65 -18.79
C ARG A 258 -0.48 -5.55 -17.63
N GLU A 259 -1.01 -6.73 -17.94
CA GLU A 259 -1.44 -7.69 -16.91
C GLU A 259 -0.27 -8.08 -15.99
N GLN A 260 0.94 -8.26 -16.55
CA GLN A 260 2.15 -8.56 -15.78
C GLN A 260 2.58 -7.40 -14.87
N VAL A 261 2.50 -6.15 -15.34
CA VAL A 261 2.81 -4.95 -14.54
C VAL A 261 1.78 -4.79 -13.41
N GLU A 262 0.50 -5.00 -13.67
CA GLU A 262 -0.56 -4.95 -12.65
C GLU A 262 -0.37 -6.05 -11.59
N GLU A 263 -0.06 -7.28 -11.99
CA GLU A 263 0.22 -8.38 -11.05
C GLU A 263 1.45 -8.07 -10.18
N MET A 264 2.51 -7.51 -10.78
CA MET A 264 3.71 -7.08 -10.08
C MET A 264 3.41 -5.97 -9.05
N GLN A 265 2.60 -4.96 -9.42
CA GLN A 265 2.17 -3.92 -8.50
C GLN A 265 1.39 -4.49 -7.31
N GLU A 266 0.48 -5.44 -7.54
CA GLU A 266 -0.29 -6.09 -6.49
C GLU A 266 0.62 -6.89 -5.55
N LYS A 267 1.54 -7.70 -6.09
CA LYS A 267 2.54 -8.43 -5.29
C LYS A 267 3.40 -7.50 -4.44
N ASN A 268 3.81 -6.35 -4.97
CA ASN A 268 4.59 -5.37 -4.20
C ASN A 268 3.76 -4.78 -3.03
N ARG A 269 2.48 -4.47 -3.26
CA ARG A 269 1.56 -4.02 -2.19
C ARG A 269 1.35 -5.10 -1.13
N GLU A 270 1.15 -6.35 -1.54
CA GLU A 270 1.02 -7.49 -0.63
C GLU A 270 2.28 -7.66 0.22
N LYS A 271 3.47 -7.60 -0.39
CA LYS A 271 4.77 -7.67 0.31
C LYS A 271 4.90 -6.55 1.34
N ASN A 272 4.67 -5.30 0.94
CA ASN A 272 4.79 -4.14 1.82
C ASN A 272 3.80 -4.20 2.99
N SER A 273 2.57 -4.66 2.74
CA SER A 273 1.55 -4.89 3.77
C SER A 273 2.00 -5.95 4.77
N GLN A 274 2.43 -7.12 4.28
CA GLN A 274 2.91 -8.22 5.12
C GLN A 274 4.12 -7.83 5.96
N GLN A 275 5.09 -7.10 5.38
CA GLN A 275 6.24 -6.57 6.13
C GLN A 275 5.78 -5.62 7.24
N SER A 276 4.93 -4.65 6.90
CA SER A 276 4.46 -3.62 7.85
C SER A 276 3.63 -4.19 9.01
N GLU A 277 2.97 -5.34 8.82
CA GLU A 277 2.13 -5.95 9.85
C GLU A 277 2.94 -6.53 11.03
N PHE A 278 4.12 -7.09 10.77
CA PHE A 278 4.93 -7.76 11.80
C PHE A 278 6.19 -6.98 12.18
N THR A 279 6.80 -6.30 11.21
CA THR A 279 8.06 -5.58 11.39
C THR A 279 7.97 -4.22 10.68
N PRO A 280 7.37 -3.20 11.32
CA PRO A 280 7.25 -1.87 10.74
C PRO A 280 8.64 -1.31 10.44
N PRO A 281 8.94 -0.90 9.20
CA PRO A 281 10.23 -0.34 8.86
C PRO A 281 10.44 1.02 9.56
N ASN A 282 11.69 1.47 9.59
CA ASN A 282 12.00 2.81 10.05
C ASN A 282 11.37 3.88 9.11
N GLU A 283 11.26 5.12 9.58
CA GLU A 283 10.54 6.19 8.84
C GLU A 283 11.14 6.48 7.45
N GLU A 284 12.43 6.21 7.27
CA GLU A 284 13.15 6.46 6.02
C GLU A 284 12.88 5.36 4.98
N ILE A 285 13.02 4.10 5.36
CA ILE A 285 12.68 2.94 4.52
C ILE A 285 11.20 2.99 4.14
N GLN A 286 10.31 3.37 5.06
CA GLN A 286 8.89 3.54 4.73
C GLN A 286 8.66 4.61 3.66
N LYS A 287 9.36 5.75 3.72
CA LYS A 287 9.25 6.79 2.69
C LYS A 287 9.74 6.30 1.33
N LYS A 288 10.89 5.61 1.30
CA LYS A 288 11.44 5.04 0.06
C LYS A 288 10.50 3.97 -0.53
N GLN A 289 9.87 3.14 0.32
CA GLN A 289 8.82 2.20 -0.10
C GLN A 289 7.61 2.92 -0.71
N ASP A 290 7.09 3.97 -0.06
CA ASP A 290 5.95 4.73 -0.56
C ASP A 290 6.25 5.43 -1.89
N GLU A 291 7.48 5.94 -2.05
CA GLU A 291 7.96 6.55 -3.31
C GLU A 291 8.09 5.52 -4.42
N LEU A 292 8.67 4.35 -4.12
CA LEU A 292 8.77 3.25 -5.07
C LEU A 292 7.39 2.69 -5.46
N GLN A 293 6.45 2.59 -4.52
CA GLN A 293 5.09 2.17 -4.82
C GLN A 293 4.41 3.15 -5.77
N LYS A 294 4.55 4.46 -5.54
CA LYS A 294 4.03 5.47 -6.47
C LYS A 294 4.69 5.37 -7.83
N LEU A 295 6.01 5.18 -7.87
CA LEU A 295 6.73 4.96 -9.12
C LEU A 295 6.12 3.78 -9.88
N MET A 296 6.01 2.61 -9.23
CA MET A 296 5.41 1.42 -9.82
C MET A 296 3.96 1.64 -10.28
N ASP A 297 3.16 2.37 -9.51
CA ASP A 297 1.77 2.72 -9.86
C ASP A 297 1.69 3.63 -11.09
N GLU A 298 2.69 4.49 -11.30
CA GLU A 298 2.77 5.44 -12.42
C GLU A 298 3.54 4.91 -13.64
N VAL A 299 4.20 3.75 -13.55
CA VAL A 299 4.98 3.13 -14.64
C VAL A 299 4.15 2.98 -15.93
N MET A 300 2.89 2.54 -15.81
CA MET A 300 1.95 2.41 -16.93
C MET A 300 1.03 3.62 -16.99
N THR A 301 1.25 4.51 -17.96
CA THR A 301 0.48 5.74 -18.10
C THR A 301 -0.88 5.52 -18.75
N ASP A 302 -1.90 6.26 -18.30
CA ASP A 302 -3.23 6.28 -18.93
C ASP A 302 -3.17 6.71 -20.41
N GLU A 303 -2.17 7.50 -20.78
CA GLU A 303 -1.96 7.99 -22.15
C GLU A 303 -1.50 6.88 -23.09
N LEU A 304 -0.55 6.04 -22.67
CA LEU A 304 -0.13 4.89 -23.46
C LEU A 304 -1.32 3.95 -23.70
N GLN A 305 -2.15 3.71 -22.68
CA GLN A 305 -3.37 2.91 -22.83
C GLN A 305 -4.34 3.52 -23.85
N GLN A 306 -4.58 4.83 -23.79
CA GLN A 306 -5.42 5.52 -24.76
C GLN A 306 -4.89 5.37 -26.18
N MET A 307 -3.57 5.47 -26.38
CA MET A 307 -2.98 5.31 -27.71
C MET A 307 -3.14 3.90 -28.28
N PHE A 308 -3.08 2.87 -27.43
CA PHE A 308 -3.34 1.49 -27.82
C PHE A 308 -4.82 1.26 -28.18
N ASP A 309 -5.74 1.88 -27.45
CA ASP A 309 -7.18 1.85 -27.76
C ASP A 309 -7.49 2.60 -29.06
N GLU A 310 -6.87 3.77 -29.28
CA GLU A 310 -6.96 4.51 -30.54
C GLU A 310 -6.40 3.69 -31.71
N LEU A 311 -5.28 2.99 -31.53
CA LEU A 311 -4.73 2.11 -32.55
C LEU A 311 -5.68 0.93 -32.87
N ARG A 312 -6.36 0.37 -31.86
CA ARG A 312 -7.43 -0.63 -32.06
C ARG A 312 -8.58 -0.06 -32.87
N GLU A 313 -9.07 1.13 -32.50
CA GLU A 313 -10.15 1.80 -33.21
C GLU A 313 -9.78 2.11 -34.66
N LEU A 314 -8.56 2.61 -34.90
CA LEU A 314 -8.03 2.85 -36.25
C LEU A 314 -8.04 1.55 -37.05
N MET A 315 -7.58 0.44 -36.47
CA MET A 315 -7.59 -0.86 -37.14
C MET A 315 -9.00 -1.38 -37.47
N GLU A 316 -9.99 -1.16 -36.60
CA GLU A 316 -11.39 -1.54 -36.84
C GLU A 316 -12.07 -0.65 -37.89
N GLN A 317 -11.68 0.63 -37.95
CA GLN A 317 -12.26 1.63 -38.85
C GLN A 317 -11.61 1.66 -40.25
N LEU A 318 -10.53 0.89 -40.48
CA LEU A 318 -9.77 0.86 -41.73
C LEU A 318 -10.65 0.62 -42.99
N GLU A 319 -11.01 1.72 -43.66
CA GLU A 319 -11.18 1.76 -45.12
C GLU A 319 -9.83 2.11 -45.79
N GLU A 320 -9.66 1.80 -47.08
CA GLU A 320 -8.42 2.05 -47.85
C GLU A 320 -7.94 3.52 -47.72
N GLY A 321 -6.92 3.81 -46.90
CA GLY A 321 -6.28 5.14 -46.86
C GLY A 321 -5.62 5.63 -45.56
N ASP A 322 -5.86 5.04 -44.39
CA ASP A 322 -5.43 5.62 -43.08
C ASP A 322 -4.05 5.15 -42.57
N LYS A 323 -3.16 4.69 -43.46
CA LYS A 323 -1.80 4.22 -43.11
C LYS A 323 -0.97 5.31 -42.41
N GLU A 324 -1.07 6.55 -42.88
CA GLU A 324 -0.33 7.70 -42.34
C GLU A 324 -0.71 7.97 -40.87
N GLN A 325 -1.97 7.73 -40.49
CA GLN A 325 -2.42 7.88 -39.10
C GLN A 325 -1.87 6.76 -38.20
N ILE A 326 -1.80 5.53 -38.71
CA ILE A 326 -1.18 4.40 -37.99
C ILE A 326 0.32 4.64 -37.80
N GLU A 327 1.02 5.15 -38.83
CA GLU A 327 2.44 5.51 -38.71
C GLU A 327 2.66 6.61 -37.65
N GLU A 328 1.85 7.66 -37.64
CA GLU A 328 1.92 8.73 -36.65
C GLU A 328 1.61 8.22 -35.23
N GLN A 329 0.65 7.32 -35.09
CA GLN A 329 0.32 6.70 -33.80
C GLN A 329 1.46 5.84 -33.27
N LEU A 330 2.06 4.99 -34.12
CA LEU A 330 3.22 4.17 -33.75
C LEU A 330 4.43 5.04 -33.34
N ASP A 331 4.58 6.22 -33.93
CA ASP A 331 5.61 7.18 -33.54
C ASP A 331 5.42 7.74 -32.13
N GLN A 332 4.18 8.08 -31.77
CA GLN A 332 3.86 8.56 -30.42
C GLN A 332 4.01 7.43 -29.40
N MET A 333 3.56 6.22 -29.74
CA MET A 333 3.71 5.05 -28.90
C MET A 333 5.19 4.66 -28.67
N ASP A 334 6.10 4.84 -29.63
CA ASP A 334 7.54 4.56 -29.43
C ASP A 334 8.15 5.41 -28.30
N LEU A 335 7.70 6.66 -28.16
CA LEU A 335 8.18 7.58 -27.12
C LEU A 335 7.64 7.23 -25.74
N ASP A 336 6.37 6.87 -25.65
CA ASP A 336 5.77 6.46 -24.39
C ASP A 336 6.28 5.08 -23.97
N GLN A 337 6.56 4.20 -24.94
CA GLN A 337 7.24 2.94 -24.70
C GLN A 337 8.69 3.13 -24.23
N GLU A 338 9.43 4.12 -24.77
CA GLU A 338 10.74 4.53 -24.24
C GLU A 338 10.64 5.00 -22.79
N SER A 339 9.60 5.77 -22.47
CA SER A 339 9.36 6.28 -21.12
C SER A 339 9.01 5.14 -20.16
N LEU A 340 8.17 4.19 -20.58
CA LEU A 340 7.84 2.97 -19.83
C LEU A 340 9.09 2.13 -19.53
N GLU A 341 9.93 1.90 -20.55
CA GLU A 341 11.22 1.20 -20.40
C GLU A 341 12.09 1.89 -19.34
N GLN A 342 12.22 3.22 -19.42
CA GLN A 342 12.99 4.01 -18.47
C GLN A 342 12.44 3.93 -17.05
N GLU A 343 11.13 4.04 -16.85
CA GLU A 343 10.53 3.95 -15.51
C GLU A 343 10.60 2.53 -14.93
N LEU A 344 10.49 1.47 -15.74
CA LEU A 344 10.72 0.08 -15.29
C LEU A 344 12.17 -0.15 -14.85
N ASP A 345 13.14 0.33 -15.63
CA ASP A 345 14.56 0.25 -15.31
C ASP A 345 14.89 1.04 -14.03
N ARG A 346 14.32 2.24 -13.90
CA ARG A 346 14.41 3.05 -12.69
C ARG A 346 13.79 2.37 -11.47
N ALA A 347 12.61 1.77 -11.62
CA ALA A 347 11.94 1.03 -10.55
C ALA A 347 12.76 -0.17 -10.10
N LEU A 348 13.36 -0.90 -11.05
CA LEU A 348 14.26 -2.02 -10.78
C LEU A 348 15.49 -1.58 -9.96
N GLU A 349 16.18 -0.51 -10.38
CA GLU A 349 17.34 -0.01 -9.66
C GLU A 349 16.98 0.51 -8.26
N GLN A 350 15.88 1.24 -8.13
CA GLN A 350 15.41 1.71 -6.81
C GLN A 350 14.97 0.56 -5.90
N PHE A 351 14.37 -0.50 -6.45
CA PHE A 351 13.99 -1.68 -5.70
C PHE A 351 15.22 -2.44 -5.21
N LYS A 352 16.23 -2.66 -6.06
CA LYS A 352 17.51 -3.26 -5.67
C LYS A 352 18.22 -2.44 -4.59
N GLN A 353 18.22 -1.11 -4.72
CA GLN A 353 18.79 -0.21 -3.73
C GLN A 353 18.05 -0.35 -2.39
N LEU A 354 16.72 -0.39 -2.41
CA LEU A 354 15.90 -0.55 -1.21
C LEU A 354 16.14 -1.90 -0.53
N GLN A 355 16.23 -2.99 -1.29
CA GLN A 355 16.57 -4.32 -0.76
C GLN A 355 17.94 -4.31 -0.07
N TRP A 356 18.94 -3.68 -0.70
CA TRP A 356 20.26 -3.53 -0.10
C TRP A 356 20.21 -2.75 1.22
N GLU A 357 19.52 -1.60 1.25
CA GLU A 357 19.37 -0.80 2.47
C GLU A 357 18.63 -1.54 3.58
N GLN A 358 17.58 -2.29 3.25
CA GLN A 358 16.84 -3.11 4.20
C GLN A 358 17.72 -4.19 4.83
N LYS A 359 18.49 -4.93 4.03
CA LYS A 359 19.41 -5.96 4.55
C LYS A 359 20.51 -5.37 5.41
N MET A 360 21.00 -4.18 5.07
CA MET A 360 21.99 -3.47 5.88
C MET A 360 21.42 -3.02 7.22
N GLU A 361 20.22 -2.44 7.24
CA GLU A 361 19.54 -2.01 8.47
C GLU A 361 19.21 -3.20 9.38
N GLU A 362 18.73 -4.31 8.80
CA GLU A 362 18.48 -5.56 9.52
C GLU A 362 19.77 -6.10 10.14
N ALA A 363 20.86 -6.17 9.38
CA ALA A 363 22.16 -6.60 9.89
C ALA A 363 22.71 -5.67 11.00
N ILE A 364 22.50 -4.35 10.90
CA ILE A 364 22.87 -3.40 11.95
C ILE A 364 22.06 -3.69 13.23
N SER A 365 20.74 -3.80 13.10
CA SER A 365 19.83 -4.11 14.21
C SER A 365 20.21 -5.43 14.89
N ASP A 366 20.50 -6.47 14.10
CA ASP A 366 20.85 -7.78 14.63
C ASP A 366 22.25 -7.81 15.27
N LEU A 367 23.22 -7.07 14.73
CA LEU A 367 24.51 -6.87 15.41
C LEU A 367 24.34 -6.15 16.76
N GLU A 368 23.45 -5.16 16.85
CA GLU A 368 23.15 -4.47 18.11
C GLU A 368 22.48 -5.39 19.12
N LYS A 369 21.45 -6.15 18.70
CA LYS A 369 20.80 -7.17 19.56
C LYS A 369 21.82 -8.21 20.02
N LEU A 370 22.61 -8.78 19.12
CA LEU A 370 23.63 -9.76 19.44
C LEU A 370 24.68 -9.20 20.39
N ALA A 371 25.10 -7.95 20.23
CA ALA A 371 26.01 -7.29 21.16
C ALA A 371 25.40 -7.21 22.57
N GLU A 372 24.14 -6.81 22.69
CA GLU A 372 23.44 -6.74 23.98
C GLU A 372 23.28 -8.12 24.64
N GLU A 373 22.87 -9.14 23.87
CA GLU A 373 22.71 -10.50 24.36
C GLU A 373 24.05 -11.14 24.75
N GLN A 374 25.10 -10.87 23.97
CA GLN A 374 26.45 -11.35 24.23
C GLN A 374 27.05 -10.70 25.49
N GLU A 375 26.77 -9.42 25.75
CA GLU A 375 27.15 -8.72 26.99
C GLU A 375 26.36 -9.27 28.19
N ALA A 376 25.05 -9.50 28.04
CA ALA A 376 24.21 -10.10 29.08
C ALA A 376 24.69 -11.52 29.45
N LEU A 377 25.04 -12.34 28.45
CA LEU A 377 25.63 -13.67 28.67
C LEU A 377 26.99 -13.57 29.38
N ALA A 378 27.79 -12.54 29.09
CA ALA A 378 29.05 -12.30 29.78
C ALA A 378 28.84 -11.95 31.26
N GLU A 379 27.83 -11.15 31.59
CA GLU A 379 27.46 -10.86 32.98
C GLU A 379 26.96 -12.11 33.72
N GLU A 380 26.12 -12.93 33.10
CA GLU A 380 25.67 -14.20 33.68
C GLU A 380 26.84 -15.16 33.93
N THR A 381 27.75 -15.27 32.95
CA THR A 381 28.96 -16.10 33.03
C THR A 381 29.89 -15.63 34.16
N ASP A 382 30.05 -14.31 34.35
CA ASP A 382 30.85 -13.76 35.44
C ASP A 382 30.25 -13.99 36.84
N GLN A 383 28.91 -14.04 36.94
CA GLN A 383 28.20 -14.26 38.21
C GLN A 383 28.28 -15.73 38.68
N GLY A 384 28.38 -16.69 37.75
CA GLY A 384 28.56 -18.11 38.05
C GLY A 384 27.34 -18.77 38.70
N GLU A 385 26.14 -18.19 38.52
CA GLU A 385 24.87 -18.72 39.06
C GLU A 385 24.20 -19.72 38.10
N THR A 386 24.56 -19.67 36.82
CA THR A 386 23.97 -20.48 35.74
C THR A 386 24.84 -21.72 35.43
N PRO A 387 24.26 -22.90 35.18
CA PRO A 387 25.02 -24.09 34.80
C PRO A 387 25.84 -23.90 33.52
N GLU A 388 27.07 -24.43 33.50
CA GLU A 388 28.01 -24.36 32.37
C GLU A 388 27.43 -24.92 31.05
N GLU A 389 26.63 -25.99 31.14
CA GLU A 389 25.96 -26.60 29.98
C GLU A 389 24.87 -25.68 29.38
N GLU A 390 24.24 -24.83 30.21
CA GLU A 390 23.25 -23.85 29.76
C GLU A 390 23.94 -22.60 29.18
N LEU A 391 25.06 -22.16 29.78
CA LEU A 391 25.88 -21.06 29.23
C LEU A 391 26.47 -21.42 27.86
N ALA A 392 26.98 -22.64 27.71
CA ALA A 392 27.49 -23.14 26.43
C ALA A 392 26.38 -23.20 25.36
N ALA A 393 25.19 -23.69 25.72
CA ALA A 393 24.06 -23.72 24.80
C ALA A 393 23.60 -22.32 24.36
N LYS A 394 23.60 -21.34 25.28
CA LYS A 394 23.32 -19.93 24.92
C LYS A 394 24.40 -19.36 24.00
N GLN A 395 25.67 -19.60 24.29
CA GLN A 395 26.79 -19.15 23.43
C GLN A 395 26.69 -19.76 22.03
N ASP A 396 26.40 -21.05 21.92
CA ASP A 396 26.21 -21.74 20.63
C ASP A 396 25.02 -21.17 19.84
N SER A 397 23.98 -20.67 20.52
CA SER A 397 22.86 -19.97 19.86
C SER A 397 23.33 -18.66 19.26
N LEU A 398 24.02 -17.82 20.05
CA LEU A 398 24.57 -16.55 19.60
C LEU A 398 25.54 -16.73 18.42
N ASN A 399 26.39 -17.76 18.45
CA ASN A 399 27.31 -18.05 17.35
C ASN A 399 26.55 -18.29 16.03
N LYS A 400 25.44 -19.06 16.08
CA LYS A 400 24.62 -19.33 14.90
C LYS A 400 23.86 -18.11 14.40
N GLU A 401 23.40 -17.26 15.30
CA GLU A 401 22.74 -16.01 14.92
C GLU A 401 23.74 -15.04 14.29
N PHE A 402 24.99 -14.99 14.78
CA PHE A 402 26.05 -14.24 14.13
C PHE A 402 26.42 -14.80 12.74
N ASP A 403 26.42 -16.12 12.57
CA ASP A 403 26.60 -16.74 11.24
C ASP A 403 25.51 -16.29 10.25
N LYS A 404 24.25 -16.15 10.71
CA LYS A 404 23.16 -15.60 9.89
C LYS A 404 23.40 -14.14 9.50
N VAL A 405 23.89 -13.31 10.43
CA VAL A 405 24.28 -11.92 10.13
C VAL A 405 25.36 -11.88 9.05
N LYS A 406 26.36 -12.77 9.10
CA LYS A 406 27.38 -12.85 8.05
C LYS A 406 26.79 -13.21 6.69
N GLU A 407 25.90 -14.20 6.63
CA GLU A 407 25.20 -14.56 5.40
C GLU A 407 24.39 -13.39 4.83
N ALA A 408 23.67 -12.65 5.69
CA ALA A 408 22.91 -11.47 5.28
C ALA A 408 23.82 -10.35 4.71
N LEU A 409 24.99 -10.13 5.31
CA LEU A 409 25.98 -9.16 4.83
C LEU A 409 26.61 -9.58 3.50
N ASP A 410 26.91 -10.86 3.31
CA ASP A 410 27.41 -11.40 2.04
C ASP A 410 26.37 -11.22 0.93
N ASP A 411 25.08 -11.44 1.24
CA ASP A 411 23.99 -11.22 0.30
C ASP A 411 23.77 -9.74 0.00
N ALA A 412 23.86 -8.86 1.00
CA ALA A 412 23.86 -7.41 0.78
C ALA A 412 25.04 -6.98 -0.11
N GLU A 413 26.24 -7.56 0.06
CA GLU A 413 27.37 -7.24 -0.81
C GLU A 413 27.17 -7.72 -2.26
N LYS A 414 26.49 -8.85 -2.47
CA LYS A 414 26.10 -9.32 -3.82
C LYS A 414 25.11 -8.36 -4.46
N LEU A 415 24.04 -7.98 -3.75
CA LEU A 415 23.06 -7.00 -4.24
C LEU A 415 23.75 -5.68 -4.60
N ASN A 416 24.67 -5.22 -3.75
CA ASN A 416 25.41 -3.99 -4.02
C ASN A 416 26.30 -4.07 -5.28
N LYS A 417 26.79 -5.26 -5.63
CA LYS A 417 27.55 -5.49 -6.88
C LYS A 417 26.67 -5.56 -8.13
N GLU A 418 25.38 -5.87 -7.96
CA GLU A 418 24.40 -5.94 -9.04
C GLU A 418 23.81 -4.57 -9.39
N LEU A 419 23.86 -3.60 -8.46
CA LEU A 419 23.48 -2.21 -8.73
C LEU A 419 24.34 -1.60 -9.85
N GLU A 420 23.72 -0.77 -10.70
CA GLU A 420 24.46 -0.03 -11.72
C GLU A 420 25.47 0.95 -11.10
N ASN A 421 25.13 1.50 -9.93
CA ASN A 421 25.97 2.40 -9.15
C ASN A 421 26.17 1.83 -7.73
N PRO A 422 27.14 0.94 -7.53
CA PRO A 422 27.39 0.33 -6.22
C PRO A 422 27.67 1.36 -5.13
N ASN A 423 27.05 1.16 -3.96
CA ASN A 423 27.28 1.96 -2.76
C ASN A 423 28.71 1.75 -2.25
N LYS A 424 29.34 2.84 -1.78
CA LYS A 424 30.69 2.82 -1.21
C LYS A 424 30.61 2.38 0.26
N VAL A 425 30.71 1.07 0.50
CA VAL A 425 30.69 0.48 1.85
C VAL A 425 32.10 0.03 2.23
N PRO A 426 32.58 0.29 3.47
CA PRO A 426 33.84 -0.28 3.92
C PRO A 426 33.74 -1.80 3.99
N THR A 427 34.85 -2.48 3.67
CA THR A 427 34.95 -3.93 3.83
C THR A 427 34.94 -4.27 5.32
N MET A 428 34.04 -5.16 5.73
CA MET A 428 33.87 -5.55 7.13
C MET A 428 34.37 -6.97 7.45
N GLU A 429 34.93 -7.66 6.46
CA GLU A 429 35.44 -9.06 6.57
C GLU A 429 36.38 -9.23 7.77
N ASP A 430 37.33 -8.32 7.95
CA ASP A 430 38.29 -8.36 9.08
C ASP A 430 37.58 -8.32 10.44
N LEU A 431 36.55 -7.47 10.60
CA LEU A 431 35.77 -7.36 11.84
C LEU A 431 34.90 -8.59 12.06
N GLN A 432 34.31 -9.15 10.99
CA GLN A 432 33.51 -10.36 11.07
C GLN A 432 34.34 -11.56 11.55
N GLU A 433 35.51 -11.79 10.95
CA GLU A 433 36.43 -12.86 11.36
C GLU A 433 36.88 -12.68 12.81
N GLU A 434 37.16 -11.43 13.21
CA GLU A 434 37.54 -11.10 14.56
C GLU A 434 36.44 -11.35 15.60
N ILE A 435 35.17 -11.11 15.27
CA ILE A 435 34.02 -11.39 16.15
C ILE A 435 33.83 -12.91 16.27
N GLU A 436 33.80 -13.62 15.14
CA GLU A 436 33.66 -15.08 15.09
C GLU A 436 34.76 -15.77 15.92
N GLN A 437 36.00 -15.28 15.81
CA GLN A 437 37.11 -15.82 16.61
C GLN A 437 36.88 -15.62 18.11
N GLU A 438 36.43 -14.45 18.55
CA GLU A 438 36.20 -14.17 19.98
C GLU A 438 35.04 -14.99 20.54
N MET A 439 33.98 -15.20 19.75
CA MET A 439 32.83 -16.04 20.10
C MET A 439 33.19 -17.54 20.19
N ASN A 440 33.99 -18.04 19.25
CA ASN A 440 34.51 -19.41 19.27
C ASN A 440 35.47 -19.62 20.45
N ASP A 441 36.37 -18.66 20.71
CA ASP A 441 37.25 -18.66 21.87
C ASP A 441 36.45 -18.69 23.18
N ALA A 442 35.35 -17.92 23.27
CA ALA A 442 34.45 -17.91 24.43
C ALA A 442 33.82 -19.29 24.66
N SER A 443 33.34 -19.92 23.60
CA SER A 443 32.78 -21.28 23.61
C SER A 443 33.82 -22.29 24.13
N GLU A 444 35.06 -22.24 23.62
CA GLU A 444 36.14 -23.11 24.09
C GLU A 444 36.50 -22.85 25.57
N GLN A 445 36.47 -21.59 26.03
CA GLN A 445 36.74 -21.29 27.45
C GLN A 445 35.61 -21.75 28.37
N LEU A 446 34.35 -21.71 27.91
CA LEU A 446 33.20 -22.27 28.62
C LEU A 446 33.35 -23.79 28.76
N GLU A 447 33.64 -24.53 27.68
CA GLU A 447 33.84 -25.99 27.76
C GLU A 447 35.01 -26.40 28.68
N ASN A 448 35.99 -25.51 28.84
CA ASN A 448 37.16 -25.73 29.69
C ASN A 448 36.95 -25.29 31.15
N GLY A 449 35.76 -24.86 31.57
CA GLY A 449 35.47 -24.40 32.93
C GLY A 449 36.17 -23.12 33.32
N LYS A 450 36.46 -22.23 32.36
CA LYS A 450 37.16 -20.95 32.56
C LYS A 450 36.21 -19.77 32.36
N GLU A 451 35.15 -19.72 33.14
CA GLU A 451 34.07 -18.71 33.11
C GLU A 451 34.60 -17.26 32.97
N LYS A 452 35.57 -16.84 33.80
CA LYS A 452 36.14 -15.48 33.70
C LYS A 452 36.77 -15.14 32.35
N LYS A 453 37.45 -16.11 31.73
CA LYS A 453 38.05 -15.90 30.42
C LYS A 453 37.00 -15.96 29.32
N ALA A 454 35.97 -16.79 29.47
CA ALA A 454 34.83 -16.80 28.58
C ALA A 454 34.13 -15.43 28.61
N SER A 455 33.78 -14.91 29.80
CA SER A 455 33.19 -13.57 29.93
C SER A 455 34.04 -12.47 29.29
N GLU A 456 35.37 -12.46 29.50
CA GLU A 456 36.27 -11.49 28.85
C GLU A 456 36.18 -11.56 27.31
N LYS A 457 36.05 -12.76 26.75
CA LYS A 457 35.91 -13.01 25.31
C LYS A 457 34.53 -12.61 24.79
N GLN A 458 33.47 -12.91 25.54
CA GLN A 458 32.10 -12.51 25.24
C GLN A 458 31.97 -10.98 25.19
N LYS A 459 32.53 -10.25 26.17
CA LYS A 459 32.58 -8.77 26.17
C LYS A 459 33.39 -8.21 25.01
N SER A 460 34.49 -8.88 24.64
CA SER A 460 35.28 -8.49 23.46
C SER A 460 34.44 -8.63 22.19
N ALA A 461 33.74 -9.75 22.01
CA ALA A 461 32.84 -10.00 20.88
C ALA A 461 31.72 -8.95 20.84
N ALA A 462 31.02 -8.72 21.95
CA ALA A 462 29.96 -7.71 22.07
C ALA A 462 30.46 -6.30 21.68
N GLY A 463 31.63 -5.91 22.18
CA GLY A 463 32.25 -4.62 21.84
C GLY A 463 32.56 -4.47 20.35
N LYS A 464 33.04 -5.55 19.70
CA LYS A 464 33.32 -5.55 18.26
C LYS A 464 32.05 -5.56 17.42
N MET A 465 31.01 -6.30 17.82
CA MET A 465 29.69 -6.26 17.18
C MET A 465 29.10 -4.85 17.20
N SER A 466 29.11 -4.19 18.36
CA SER A 466 28.66 -2.80 18.50
C SER A 466 29.51 -1.82 17.68
N GLN A 467 30.84 -2.02 17.63
CA GLN A 467 31.72 -1.22 16.78
C GLN A 467 31.39 -1.42 15.29
N MET A 468 31.11 -2.65 14.86
CA MET A 468 30.76 -2.96 13.48
C MET A 468 29.43 -2.34 13.09
N ALA A 469 28.39 -2.48 13.92
CA ALA A 469 27.08 -1.83 13.73
C ALA A 469 27.24 -0.31 13.61
N GLN A 470 27.98 0.32 14.53
CA GLN A 470 28.23 1.76 14.50
C GLN A 470 29.01 2.20 13.25
N GLN A 471 30.00 1.41 12.82
CA GLN A 471 30.78 1.71 11.63
C GLN A 471 29.92 1.57 10.36
N MET A 472 29.03 0.58 10.30
CA MET A 472 28.08 0.41 9.20
C MET A 472 27.11 1.58 9.14
N GLN A 473 26.44 1.91 10.25
CA GLN A 473 25.51 3.04 10.32
C GLN A 473 26.20 4.35 9.91
N SER A 474 27.37 4.64 10.46
CA SER A 474 28.14 5.85 10.10
C SER A 474 28.56 5.87 8.64
N SER A 475 28.83 4.71 8.03
CA SER A 475 29.21 4.62 6.62
C SER A 475 28.02 4.82 5.70
N MET A 476 26.83 4.30 6.07
CA MET A 476 25.59 4.55 5.35
C MET A 476 25.22 6.04 5.39
N GLU A 477 25.21 6.66 6.58
CA GLU A 477 24.95 8.09 6.73
C GLU A 477 25.93 8.95 5.91
N GLN A 478 27.22 8.60 5.94
CA GLN A 478 28.24 9.31 5.15
C GLN A 478 28.05 9.10 3.64
N GLY A 479 27.75 7.86 3.23
CA GLY A 479 27.51 7.50 1.83
C GLY A 479 26.29 8.22 1.26
N GLU A 480 25.20 8.27 2.00
CA GLU A 480 24.00 9.04 1.62
C GLU A 480 24.29 10.53 1.53
N GLN A 481 25.04 11.10 2.48
CA GLN A 481 25.41 12.51 2.42
C GLN A 481 26.30 12.81 1.20
N GLU A 482 27.29 11.97 0.91
CA GLU A 482 28.15 12.10 -0.26
C GLU A 482 27.35 11.95 -1.56
N SER A 483 26.46 10.95 -1.66
CA SER A 483 25.59 10.79 -2.83
C SER A 483 24.70 12.01 -3.01
N MET A 484 24.06 12.50 -1.94
CA MET A 484 23.20 13.67 -2.01
C MET A 484 23.96 14.92 -2.47
N GLU A 485 25.22 15.11 -2.04
CA GLU A 485 26.06 16.21 -2.51
C GLU A 485 26.47 16.05 -3.97
N GLU A 486 26.85 14.84 -4.41
CA GLU A 486 27.15 14.52 -5.81
C GLU A 486 25.92 14.74 -6.71
N ASP A 487 24.76 14.24 -6.30
CA ASP A 487 23.49 14.31 -7.02
C ASP A 487 23.00 15.76 -7.13
N MET A 488 23.13 16.57 -6.07
CA MET A 488 22.85 18.01 -6.14
C MET A 488 23.74 18.73 -7.14
N GLU A 489 25.02 18.38 -7.24
CA GLU A 489 25.94 18.99 -8.20
C GLU A 489 25.62 18.55 -9.64
N ALA A 490 25.28 17.27 -9.83
CA ALA A 490 24.80 16.75 -11.10
C ALA A 490 23.51 17.46 -11.55
N LEU A 491 22.52 17.62 -10.65
CA LEU A 491 21.30 18.38 -10.90
C LEU A 491 21.58 19.82 -11.33
N ARG A 492 22.52 20.52 -10.66
CA ARG A 492 22.91 21.89 -11.05
C ARG A 492 23.54 21.93 -12.44
N ALA A 493 24.40 20.97 -12.76
CA ALA A 493 25.04 20.89 -14.07
C ALA A 493 24.00 20.60 -15.17
N LEU A 494 23.06 19.69 -14.93
CA LEU A 494 21.95 19.40 -15.84
C LEU A 494 21.06 20.62 -16.03
N LEU A 495 20.69 21.31 -14.95
CA LEU A 495 19.91 22.53 -15.01
C LEU A 495 20.64 23.62 -15.83
N GLU A 496 21.95 23.80 -15.64
CA GLU A 496 22.74 24.73 -16.45
C GLU A 496 22.76 24.34 -17.94
N ASN A 497 22.90 23.05 -18.25
CA ASN A 497 22.88 22.55 -19.61
C ASN A 497 21.50 22.75 -20.27
N ILE A 498 20.41 22.44 -19.57
CA ILE A 498 19.03 22.65 -20.04
C ILE A 498 18.76 24.13 -20.32
N ILE A 499 19.14 25.01 -19.38
CA ILE A 499 19.00 26.47 -19.57
C ILE A 499 19.83 26.95 -20.76
N THR A 500 21.04 26.41 -20.95
CA THR A 500 21.90 26.77 -22.08
C THR A 500 21.30 26.32 -23.41
N LEU A 501 20.81 25.08 -23.49
CA LEU A 501 20.13 24.55 -24.67
C LEU A 501 18.87 25.35 -25.00
N SER A 502 18.09 25.72 -23.99
CA SER A 502 16.91 26.57 -24.13
C SER A 502 17.25 27.92 -24.77
N PHE A 503 18.28 28.62 -24.28
CA PHE A 503 18.70 29.89 -24.90
C PHE A 503 19.28 29.72 -26.30
N ASP A 504 20.06 28.67 -26.55
CA ASP A 504 20.61 28.42 -27.88
C ASP A 504 19.50 28.05 -28.89
N GLU A 505 18.45 27.36 -28.46
CA GLU A 505 17.24 27.06 -29.24
C GLU A 505 16.39 28.32 -29.50
N GLU A 506 16.23 29.20 -28.50
CA GLU A 506 15.55 30.50 -28.67
C GLU A 506 16.26 31.39 -29.69
N ASP A 507 17.59 31.49 -29.60
CA ASP A 507 18.43 32.24 -30.54
C ASP A 507 18.32 31.68 -31.97
N LEU A 508 18.27 30.35 -32.10
CA LEU A 508 18.08 29.67 -33.37
C LEU A 508 16.68 29.94 -33.93
N MET A 509 15.63 29.80 -33.12
CA MET A 509 14.24 30.04 -33.50
C MET A 509 14.05 31.49 -33.99
N ALA A 510 14.61 32.48 -33.28
CA ALA A 510 14.58 33.88 -33.70
C ALA A 510 15.29 34.11 -35.04
N SER A 511 16.42 33.41 -35.24
CA SER A 511 17.19 33.48 -36.49
C SER A 511 16.44 32.84 -37.67
N VAL A 512 15.82 31.69 -37.45
CA VAL A 512 15.04 30.95 -38.45
C VAL A 512 13.80 31.75 -38.84
N GLY A 513 13.06 32.29 -37.88
CA GLY A 513 11.85 33.07 -38.11
C GLY A 513 12.06 34.34 -38.94
N THR A 514 13.29 34.86 -39.01
CA THR A 514 13.66 36.04 -39.83
C THR A 514 14.39 35.69 -41.14
N THR A 515 14.66 34.41 -41.37
CA THR A 515 15.41 33.92 -42.54
C THR A 515 14.47 33.57 -43.69
N GLN A 516 14.79 34.05 -44.90
CA GLN A 516 13.99 33.73 -46.08
C GLN A 516 14.22 32.29 -46.54
N LYS A 517 13.19 31.64 -47.10
CA LYS A 517 13.21 30.23 -47.50
C LYS A 517 14.33 29.88 -48.50
N ASP A 518 14.76 30.83 -49.32
CA ASP A 518 15.83 30.68 -50.32
C ASP A 518 17.23 31.04 -49.81
N ASP A 519 17.35 31.58 -48.60
CA ASP A 519 18.63 32.00 -48.01
C ASP A 519 19.54 30.78 -47.73
N PRO A 520 20.81 30.77 -48.15
CA PRO A 520 21.76 29.70 -47.83
C PRO A 520 21.94 29.44 -46.33
N ARG A 521 21.66 30.43 -45.46
CA ARG A 521 21.74 30.28 -44.01
C ARG A 521 20.78 29.23 -43.45
N TYR A 522 19.72 28.87 -44.17
CA TYR A 522 18.82 27.78 -43.78
C TYR A 522 19.56 26.46 -43.51
N VAL A 523 20.59 26.17 -44.31
CA VAL A 523 21.42 24.97 -44.15
C VAL A 523 22.25 25.05 -42.87
N SER A 524 22.84 26.22 -42.57
CA SER A 524 23.57 26.41 -41.31
C SER A 524 22.66 26.36 -40.09
N HIS A 525 21.43 26.86 -40.19
CA HIS A 525 20.45 26.75 -39.10
C HIS A 525 20.07 25.30 -38.82
N GLY A 526 19.83 24.48 -39.86
CA GLY A 526 19.61 23.05 -39.69
C GLY A 526 20.80 22.31 -39.08
N GLN A 527 22.04 22.70 -39.41
CA GLN A 527 23.25 22.16 -38.75
C GLN A 527 23.31 22.51 -37.26
N VAL A 528 22.92 23.73 -36.88
CA VAL A 528 22.83 24.14 -35.48
C VAL A 528 21.71 23.38 -34.76
N GLN A 529 20.52 23.25 -35.37
CA GLN A 529 19.43 22.43 -34.82
C GLN A 529 19.89 20.99 -34.55
N ARG A 530 20.65 20.41 -35.49
CA ARG A 530 21.13 19.03 -35.34
C ARG A 530 22.10 18.91 -34.17
N LYS A 531 22.99 19.90 -34.04
CA LYS A 531 23.90 19.97 -32.89
C LYS A 531 23.13 20.10 -31.57
N LEU A 532 22.10 20.94 -31.51
CA LEU A 532 21.27 21.10 -30.30
C LEU A 532 20.55 19.80 -29.95
N LYS A 533 20.04 19.06 -30.94
CA LYS A 533 19.48 17.72 -30.73
C LYS A 533 20.51 16.75 -30.17
N ASP A 534 21.69 16.67 -30.79
CA ASP A 534 22.76 15.78 -30.32
C ASP A 534 23.24 16.18 -28.90
N ASP A 535 23.28 17.48 -28.57
CA ASP A 535 23.60 17.97 -27.22
C ASP A 535 22.48 17.67 -26.20
N ALA A 536 21.20 17.72 -26.62
CA ALA A 536 20.05 17.38 -25.78
C ALA A 536 19.99 15.87 -25.46
N GLU A 537 20.41 15.00 -26.38
CA GLU A 537 20.50 13.55 -26.13
C GLU A 537 21.48 13.24 -24.98
N MET A 538 22.62 13.93 -24.91
CA MET A 538 23.55 13.78 -23.77
C MET A 538 22.92 14.21 -22.44
N VAL A 539 22.06 15.23 -22.46
CA VAL A 539 21.31 15.67 -21.28
C VAL A 539 20.26 14.63 -20.89
N LYS A 540 19.56 14.03 -21.87
CA LYS A 540 18.63 12.90 -21.64
C LYS A 540 19.32 11.76 -20.92
N ASP A 541 20.43 11.26 -21.45
CA ASP A 541 21.14 10.11 -20.87
C ASP A 541 21.61 10.40 -19.43
N SER A 542 22.12 11.61 -19.22
CA SER A 542 22.60 12.04 -17.90
C SER A 542 21.47 12.24 -16.90
N LEU A 543 20.33 12.74 -17.36
CA LEU A 543 19.13 12.94 -16.54
C LEU A 543 18.48 11.61 -16.16
N PHE A 544 18.40 10.68 -17.12
CA PHE A 544 17.90 9.33 -16.88
C PHE A 544 18.77 8.59 -15.86
N ALA A 545 20.10 8.60 -16.02
CA ALA A 545 21.03 8.02 -15.05
C ALA A 545 20.87 8.61 -13.64
N LEU A 546 20.57 9.90 -13.54
CA LEU A 546 20.31 10.56 -12.26
C LEU A 546 18.94 10.19 -11.68
N SER A 547 17.92 9.97 -12.51
CA SER A 547 16.58 9.53 -12.08
C SER A 547 16.57 8.17 -11.37
N LYS A 548 17.53 7.29 -11.72
CA LYS A 548 17.77 6.01 -11.04
C LYS A 548 18.26 6.19 -9.59
N ARG A 549 18.97 7.28 -9.30
CA ARG A 549 19.55 7.57 -7.97
C ARG A 549 18.66 8.48 -7.12
N VAL A 550 18.02 9.47 -7.72
CA VAL A 550 17.21 10.48 -7.01
C VAL A 550 15.74 10.11 -7.13
N THR A 551 15.19 9.52 -6.08
CA THR A 551 13.78 9.07 -6.03
C THR A 551 12.78 10.21 -6.20
N GLN A 552 13.15 11.43 -5.80
CA GLN A 552 12.30 12.62 -5.92
C GLN A 552 12.17 13.15 -7.35
N LEU A 553 13.02 12.70 -8.30
CA LEU A 553 12.82 13.03 -9.70
C LEU A 553 11.55 12.33 -10.19
N GLN A 554 10.52 13.09 -10.53
CA GLN A 554 9.25 12.51 -10.97
C GLN A 554 9.35 11.94 -12.38
N SER A 555 8.49 10.97 -12.71
CA SER A 555 8.33 10.37 -14.05
C SER A 555 8.14 11.42 -15.16
N ILE A 556 7.48 12.53 -14.82
CA ILE A 556 7.29 13.70 -15.70
C ILE A 556 8.61 14.29 -16.24
N VAL A 557 9.73 14.13 -15.52
CA VAL A 557 11.04 14.64 -15.95
C VAL A 557 11.56 13.87 -17.17
N ASN A 558 11.45 12.53 -17.18
CA ASN A 558 11.85 11.71 -18.33
C ASN A 558 10.93 11.96 -19.54
N ARG A 559 9.63 12.14 -19.29
CA ARG A 559 8.66 12.50 -20.32
C ARG A 559 9.00 13.82 -21.01
N GLU A 560 9.29 14.88 -20.25
CA GLU A 560 9.58 16.20 -20.83
C GLU A 560 10.88 16.20 -21.67
N ILE A 561 11.90 15.44 -21.28
CA ILE A 561 13.13 15.34 -22.09
C ILE A 561 12.92 14.50 -23.37
N ASN A 562 12.03 13.50 -23.33
CA ASN A 562 11.63 12.77 -24.53
C ASN A 562 10.85 13.68 -25.50
N LEU A 563 9.96 14.55 -24.99
CA LEU A 563 9.26 15.56 -25.80
C LEU A 563 10.22 16.58 -26.45
N VAL A 564 11.25 17.02 -25.72
CA VAL A 564 12.32 17.86 -26.29
C VAL A 564 12.94 17.17 -27.51
N ASN A 565 13.33 15.91 -27.37
CA ASN A 565 13.98 15.16 -28.44
C ASN A 565 13.07 14.90 -29.64
N LEU A 566 11.79 14.60 -29.40
CA LEU A 566 10.77 14.47 -30.44
C LEU A 566 10.68 15.75 -31.27
N HIS A 567 10.39 16.87 -30.62
CA HIS A 567 10.15 18.13 -31.31
C HIS A 567 11.41 18.70 -31.95
N MET A 568 12.59 18.46 -31.37
CA MET A 568 13.87 18.75 -32.05
C MET A 568 14.05 17.91 -33.32
N GLY A 569 13.58 16.66 -33.33
CA GLY A 569 13.51 15.81 -34.53
C GLY A 569 12.57 16.39 -35.58
N GLN A 570 11.33 16.69 -35.21
CA GLN A 570 10.32 17.27 -36.11
C GLN A 570 10.76 18.64 -36.67
N ALA A 571 11.45 19.44 -35.87
CA ALA A 571 12.06 20.69 -36.32
C ALA A 571 13.13 20.42 -37.41
N LEU A 572 13.96 19.38 -37.27
CA LEU A 572 14.96 18.98 -38.27
C LEU A 572 14.32 18.54 -39.59
N ASP A 573 13.22 17.81 -39.55
CA ASP A 573 12.51 17.40 -40.76
C ASP A 573 11.99 18.61 -41.53
N GLY A 574 11.43 19.59 -40.80
CA GLY A 574 11.05 20.88 -41.38
C GLY A 574 12.20 21.67 -42.02
N PHE A 575 13.46 21.47 -41.59
CA PHE A 575 14.63 22.08 -42.25
C PHE A 575 14.92 21.48 -43.63
N THR A 576 14.56 20.21 -43.88
CA THR A 576 14.74 19.54 -45.18
C THR A 576 13.90 20.22 -46.25
N ASP A 577 12.62 20.47 -45.95
CA ASP A 577 11.66 21.10 -46.88
C ASP A 577 11.56 22.63 -46.72
N ARG A 578 12.35 23.17 -45.78
CA ARG A 578 12.42 24.60 -45.41
C ARG A 578 11.04 25.16 -45.06
N GLU A 579 10.38 24.52 -44.13
CA GLU A 579 9.06 24.87 -43.63
C GLU A 579 9.18 25.67 -42.34
N THR A 580 9.45 26.97 -42.46
CA THR A 580 9.73 27.84 -41.31
C THR A 580 8.67 27.75 -40.22
N GLN A 581 7.39 27.67 -40.58
CA GLN A 581 6.31 27.59 -39.62
C GLN A 581 6.34 26.29 -38.80
N VAL A 582 6.56 25.14 -39.44
CA VAL A 582 6.67 23.83 -38.78
C VAL A 582 7.88 23.81 -37.86
N ILE A 583 9.02 24.31 -38.33
CA ILE A 583 10.25 24.41 -37.53
C ILE A 583 9.98 25.25 -36.27
N THR A 584 9.53 26.50 -36.43
CA THR A 584 9.36 27.41 -35.29
C THR A 584 8.28 26.95 -34.30
N THR A 585 7.27 26.20 -34.76
CA THR A 585 6.24 25.64 -33.88
C THR A 585 6.84 24.54 -33.00
N ASN A 586 7.60 23.62 -33.60
CA ASN A 586 8.30 22.58 -32.85
C ASN A 586 9.37 23.14 -31.90
N GLN A 587 10.10 24.17 -32.32
CA GLN A 587 11.03 24.87 -31.45
C GLN A 587 10.33 25.51 -30.24
N GLN A 588 9.08 26.00 -30.38
CA GLN A 588 8.30 26.50 -29.23
C GLN A 588 7.90 25.38 -28.25
N TYR A 589 7.57 24.19 -28.75
CA TYR A 589 7.31 23.03 -27.89
C TYR A 589 8.57 22.63 -27.13
N VAL A 590 9.73 22.57 -27.81
CA VAL A 590 11.04 22.35 -27.17
C VAL A 590 11.30 23.37 -26.06
N MET A 591 11.05 24.66 -26.30
CA MET A 591 11.20 25.70 -25.29
C MET A 591 10.26 25.50 -24.10
N THR A 592 9.04 25.02 -24.33
CA THR A 592 8.08 24.73 -23.26
C THR A 592 8.57 23.60 -22.36
N SER A 593 9.01 22.49 -22.95
CA SER A 593 9.55 21.36 -22.21
C SER A 593 10.85 21.68 -21.48
N PHE A 594 11.75 22.47 -22.07
CA PHE A 594 12.93 22.95 -21.34
C PHE A 594 12.60 23.83 -20.13
N ASN A 595 11.56 24.66 -20.22
CA ASN A 595 11.11 25.47 -19.08
C ASN A 595 10.49 24.59 -17.98
N ASN A 596 9.70 23.59 -18.36
CA ASN A 596 9.13 22.62 -17.42
C ASN A 596 10.24 21.83 -16.72
N LEU A 597 11.20 21.29 -17.47
CA LEU A 597 12.37 20.60 -16.92
C LEU A 597 13.15 21.49 -15.96
N ALA A 598 13.43 22.74 -16.33
CA ALA A 598 14.16 23.66 -15.48
C ALA A 598 13.43 23.92 -14.15
N LEU A 599 12.09 24.04 -14.19
CA LEU A 599 11.27 24.23 -13.00
C LEU A 599 11.28 22.99 -12.09
N LEU A 600 11.08 21.80 -12.68
CA LEU A 600 11.04 20.53 -11.95
C LEU A 600 12.39 20.22 -11.30
N LEU A 601 13.50 20.40 -12.03
CA LEU A 601 14.85 20.17 -11.49
C LEU A 601 15.23 21.19 -10.42
N ASP A 602 14.79 22.44 -10.54
CA ASP A 602 14.98 23.45 -9.48
C ASP A 602 14.18 23.10 -8.21
N GLU A 603 12.95 22.59 -8.35
CA GLU A 603 12.13 22.13 -7.24
C GLU A 603 12.78 20.95 -6.50
N VAL A 604 13.22 19.92 -7.22
CA VAL A 604 13.94 18.78 -6.64
C VAL A 604 15.22 19.25 -5.96
N LEU A 605 16.00 20.12 -6.61
CA LEU A 605 17.22 20.67 -6.05
C LEU A 605 16.96 21.47 -4.76
N GLN A 606 15.87 22.22 -4.68
CA GLN A 606 15.46 22.95 -3.48
C GLN A 606 15.01 22.01 -2.36
N GLN A 607 14.26 20.97 -2.69
CA GLN A 607 13.86 19.94 -1.73
C GLN A 607 15.09 19.26 -1.12
N MET A 608 16.06 18.86 -1.94
CA MET A 608 17.32 18.28 -1.47
C MET A 608 18.09 19.26 -0.58
N GLN A 609 18.22 20.54 -0.98
CA GLN A 609 18.90 21.57 -0.18
C GLN A 609 18.25 21.81 1.19
N ASN A 610 16.92 21.77 1.25
CA ASN A 610 16.17 21.92 2.49
C ASN A 610 16.38 20.72 3.43
N GLN A 611 16.43 19.50 2.88
CA GLN A 611 16.76 18.29 3.63
C GLN A 611 18.21 18.31 4.15
N SER A 612 19.21 18.61 3.32
CA SER A 612 20.61 18.68 3.74
C SER A 612 20.89 19.76 4.80
N SER A 613 20.11 20.86 4.78
CA SER A 613 20.23 21.94 5.77
C SER A 613 19.74 21.54 7.16
N CYS A 614 18.89 20.51 7.26
CA CYS A 614 18.38 19.99 8.52
C CYS A 614 19.33 19.00 9.21
N ASN A 615 20.17 18.29 8.45
CA ASN A 615 21.06 17.23 8.97
C ASN A 615 22.44 17.71 9.45
N LYS A 616 22.77 19.01 9.34
CA LYS A 616 24.08 19.52 9.83
C LYS A 616 24.05 19.81 11.34
N PRO A 617 24.86 19.10 12.17
CA PRO A 617 24.99 19.42 13.59
C PRO A 617 25.74 20.74 13.78
N GLY A 618 25.07 21.76 14.34
CA GLY A 618 25.76 22.95 14.88
C GLY A 618 25.44 24.32 14.26
N THR A 619 24.62 24.40 13.21
CA THR A 619 24.04 25.67 12.75
C THR A 619 22.61 25.78 13.23
N GLY A 620 22.42 26.35 14.42
CA GLY A 620 21.12 26.51 15.05
C GLY A 620 20.16 27.32 14.19
N ASN A 621 19.17 26.63 13.62
CA ASN A 621 17.85 27.19 13.32
C ASN A 621 16.73 26.15 13.13
N CYS A 622 17.01 24.85 13.26
CA CYS A 622 15.98 23.83 13.43
C CYS A 622 15.72 23.66 14.94
N GLU A 623 14.70 24.35 15.47
CA GLU A 623 14.15 23.96 16.77
C GLU A 623 13.65 22.52 16.61
N LYS A 624 14.20 21.57 17.38
CA LYS A 624 13.54 20.29 17.64
C LYS A 624 12.38 20.58 18.60
N PRO A 625 11.10 20.47 18.21
CA PRO A 625 10.06 20.21 19.19
C PRO A 625 9.96 18.69 19.32
N GLY A 626 10.33 18.15 20.48
CA GLY A 626 9.82 16.84 20.85
C GLY A 626 8.30 16.90 20.82
N GLY A 627 7.66 16.09 19.98
CA GLY A 627 6.21 16.03 19.87
C GLY A 627 5.76 15.66 18.47
N SER A 628 5.15 14.47 18.37
CA SER A 628 4.46 13.91 17.21
C SER A 628 3.70 14.92 16.34
N GLY A 629 4.02 14.94 15.04
CA GLY A 629 3.08 15.24 13.95
C GLY A 629 2.96 16.69 13.51
N SER A 630 3.75 17.11 12.52
CA SER A 630 3.31 17.86 11.33
C SER A 630 4.48 17.98 10.34
N LYS A 631 4.18 17.89 9.03
CA LYS A 631 5.13 18.06 7.93
C LYS A 631 5.98 19.34 8.11
N PRO A 632 7.27 19.36 7.75
CA PRO A 632 8.02 20.61 7.68
C PRO A 632 7.42 21.47 6.56
N SER A 633 6.59 22.44 6.94
CA SER A 633 6.01 23.43 6.01
C SER A 633 6.86 24.71 6.07
N PRO A 634 7.02 25.43 4.95
CA PRO A 634 7.83 26.65 4.92
C PRO A 634 7.22 27.75 5.80
N SER A 635 7.92 28.18 6.85
CA SER A 635 7.42 29.25 7.75
C SER A 635 7.53 30.65 7.12
N ALA A 636 6.65 31.59 7.51
CA ALA A 636 6.71 32.96 7.00
C ALA A 636 8.04 33.67 7.36
N LYS A 637 8.69 33.23 8.45
CA LYS A 637 10.03 33.68 8.87
C LYS A 637 11.12 33.25 7.87
N GLN A 638 11.04 32.04 7.33
CA GLN A 638 11.99 31.53 6.35
C GLN A 638 11.84 32.26 5.01
N LEU A 639 10.60 32.45 4.54
CA LEU A 639 10.30 33.20 3.31
C LEU A 639 10.80 34.65 3.38
N LYS A 640 10.58 35.32 4.52
CA LYS A 640 11.13 36.65 4.77
C LYS A 640 12.66 36.68 4.70
N GLY A 641 13.34 35.68 5.27
CA GLY A 641 14.80 35.58 5.24
C GLY A 641 15.34 35.47 3.81
N MET A 642 14.69 34.64 3.00
CA MET A 642 15.00 34.48 1.57
C MET A 642 14.73 35.77 0.79
N GLN A 643 13.59 36.43 1.02
CA GLN A 643 13.24 37.70 0.38
C GLN A 643 14.22 38.82 0.72
N GLN A 644 14.73 38.88 1.95
CA GLN A 644 15.76 39.86 2.35
C GLN A 644 17.10 39.63 1.68
N SER A 645 17.50 38.36 1.52
CA SER A 645 18.72 38.00 0.80
C SER A 645 18.61 38.46 -0.66
N LEU A 646 17.50 38.13 -1.31
CA LEU A 646 17.26 38.50 -2.69
C LEU A 646 17.18 40.01 -2.90
N THR A 647 16.56 40.75 -1.98
CA THR A 647 16.54 42.24 -2.02
C THR A 647 17.94 42.83 -2.02
N LYS A 648 18.84 42.32 -1.17
CA LYS A 648 20.24 42.77 -1.14
C LYS A 648 20.99 42.43 -2.43
N GLN A 649 20.72 41.26 -3.02
CA GLN A 649 21.30 40.87 -4.31
C GLN A 649 20.82 41.77 -5.45
N LEU A 650 19.52 42.11 -5.49
CA LEU A 650 18.92 43.03 -6.45
C LEU A 650 19.48 44.46 -6.31
N GLU A 651 19.68 44.95 -5.08
CA GLU A 651 20.32 46.26 -4.83
C GLU A 651 21.77 46.30 -5.32
N GLN A 652 22.56 45.26 -5.02
CA GLN A 652 23.93 45.13 -5.51
C GLN A 652 23.99 45.01 -7.04
N MET A 653 23.02 44.31 -7.64
CA MET A 653 22.92 44.17 -9.10
C MET A 653 22.52 45.49 -9.77
N LYS A 654 21.60 46.26 -9.18
CA LYS A 654 21.23 47.60 -9.65
C LYS A 654 22.41 48.58 -9.59
N GLU A 655 23.25 48.51 -8.56
CA GLU A 655 24.50 49.29 -8.51
C GLU A 655 25.49 48.88 -9.60
N LYS A 656 25.65 47.57 -9.85
CA LYS A 656 26.47 47.07 -10.97
C LYS A 656 25.94 47.51 -12.33
N MET A 657 24.61 47.52 -12.54
CA MET A 657 23.98 48.00 -13.77
C MET A 657 24.16 49.51 -13.99
N LYS A 658 24.20 50.31 -12.91
CA LYS A 658 24.51 51.76 -13.00
C LYS A 658 25.98 52.04 -13.34
N GLY A 659 26.90 51.13 -13.02
CA GLY A 659 28.33 51.22 -13.32
C GLY A 659 28.72 50.77 -14.74
N SER A 660 27.98 49.84 -15.35
CA SER A 660 28.32 49.21 -16.64
C SER A 660 27.88 50.01 -17.89
N ASN A 661 27.45 51.26 -17.75
CA ASN A 661 27.05 52.10 -18.91
C ASN A 661 28.25 52.67 -19.70
N GLN A 662 29.48 52.19 -19.42
CA GLN A 662 30.68 52.47 -20.21
C GLN A 662 31.48 51.18 -20.50
N GLY A 663 31.09 50.48 -21.57
CA GLY A 663 32.08 49.83 -22.45
C GLY A 663 32.53 48.39 -22.17
N GLU A 664 31.68 47.48 -21.71
CA GLU A 664 32.01 46.04 -21.71
C GLU A 664 31.33 45.26 -22.86
N GLY A 665 32.08 44.35 -23.47
CA GLY A 665 31.69 43.56 -24.66
C GLY A 665 30.65 42.47 -24.39
N LYS A 666 30.35 41.66 -25.42
CA LYS A 666 29.31 40.62 -25.43
C LYS A 666 29.35 39.66 -24.23
N ASP A 667 30.54 39.32 -23.70
CA ASP A 667 30.70 38.44 -22.54
C ASP A 667 30.22 39.04 -21.21
N GLY A 668 30.29 40.37 -21.04
CA GLY A 668 29.78 41.05 -19.84
C GLY A 668 28.26 41.08 -19.77
N LYS A 669 27.59 41.20 -20.93
CA LYS A 669 26.12 41.14 -21.02
C LYS A 669 25.58 39.73 -20.78
N ARG A 670 26.28 38.68 -21.22
CA ARG A 670 25.88 37.29 -20.99
C ARG A 670 25.96 36.91 -19.50
N LYS A 671 27.02 37.35 -18.79
CA LYS A 671 27.13 37.17 -17.33
C LYS A 671 26.09 37.95 -16.53
N LEU A 672 25.73 39.15 -16.97
CA LEU A 672 24.67 39.95 -16.35
C LEU A 672 23.30 39.30 -16.54
N SER A 673 23.01 38.78 -17.74
CA SER A 673 21.74 38.10 -18.06
C SER A 673 21.61 36.78 -17.31
N LYS A 674 22.69 35.98 -17.20
CA LYS A 674 22.74 34.77 -16.35
C LYS A 674 22.46 35.09 -14.88
N GLY A 675 23.02 36.20 -14.38
CA GLY A 675 22.76 36.66 -13.01
C GLY A 675 21.33 37.14 -12.77
N LEU A 676 20.69 37.78 -13.75
CA LEU A 676 19.28 38.18 -13.68
C LEU A 676 18.34 36.96 -13.77
N ALA A 677 18.62 36.01 -14.65
CA ALA A 677 17.85 34.75 -14.76
C ALA A 677 17.90 33.95 -13.44
N GLN A 678 19.07 33.86 -12.81
CA GLN A 678 19.22 33.21 -11.51
C GLN A 678 18.40 33.91 -10.40
N MET A 679 18.31 35.24 -10.42
CA MET A 679 17.50 36.00 -9.47
C MET A 679 15.99 35.87 -9.75
N ALA A 680 15.60 35.78 -11.02
CA ALA A 680 14.22 35.52 -11.41
C ALA A 680 13.76 34.13 -10.93
N ALA A 681 14.59 33.11 -11.12
CA ALA A 681 14.35 31.75 -10.60
C ALA A 681 14.22 31.76 -9.06
N GLN A 682 15.12 32.45 -8.36
CA GLN A 682 15.02 32.61 -6.90
C GLN A 682 13.74 33.34 -6.47
N GLN A 683 13.30 34.37 -7.20
CA GLN A 683 12.04 35.07 -6.91
C GLN A 683 10.82 34.17 -7.17
N ALA A 684 10.84 33.37 -8.24
CA ALA A 684 9.78 32.42 -8.58
C ALA A 684 9.65 31.31 -7.54
N ALA A 685 10.77 30.79 -7.03
CA ALA A 685 10.80 29.84 -5.93
C ALA A 685 10.17 30.41 -4.66
N ILE A 686 10.53 31.65 -4.28
CA ILE A 686 9.94 32.31 -3.11
C ILE A 686 8.45 32.57 -3.32
N ARG A 687 8.02 32.90 -4.55
CA ARG A 687 6.60 33.02 -4.91
C ARG A 687 5.85 31.71 -4.71
N LYS A 688 6.38 30.58 -5.20
CA LYS A 688 5.74 29.27 -5.09
C LYS A 688 5.59 28.84 -3.63
N MET A 689 6.66 28.94 -2.84
CA MET A 689 6.58 28.65 -1.40
C MET A 689 5.61 29.59 -0.66
N THR A 690 5.46 30.83 -1.12
CA THR A 690 4.46 31.78 -0.58
C THR A 690 3.03 31.37 -0.95
N GLN A 691 2.81 30.79 -2.14
CA GLN A 691 1.52 30.25 -2.57
C GLN A 691 1.17 28.97 -1.82
N GLU A 692 2.11 28.06 -1.64
CA GLU A 692 1.92 26.83 -0.86
C GLU A 692 1.58 27.15 0.60
N LEU A 693 2.31 28.08 1.22
CA LEU A 693 1.97 28.57 2.56
C LEU A 693 0.59 29.24 2.59
N GLY A 694 0.23 29.97 1.52
CA GLY A 694 -1.10 30.55 1.35
C GLY A 694 -2.21 29.51 1.27
N ASN A 695 -2.00 28.45 0.49
CA ASN A 695 -2.94 27.35 0.30
C ASN A 695 -3.13 26.54 1.58
N GLN A 696 -2.03 26.21 2.27
CA GLN A 696 -2.07 25.53 3.57
C GLN A 696 -2.80 26.35 4.63
N LEU A 697 -2.55 27.67 4.70
CA LEU A 697 -3.27 28.57 5.61
C LEU A 697 -4.74 28.81 5.21
N ASN A 698 -5.17 28.30 4.04
CA ASN A 698 -6.53 28.34 3.54
C ASN A 698 -7.21 26.95 3.52
N GLU A 699 -6.52 25.85 3.86
CA GLU A 699 -7.11 24.50 3.90
C GLU A 699 -8.25 24.37 4.92
N ASP A 700 -8.22 25.16 6.00
CA ASP A 700 -9.29 25.24 7.02
C ASP A 700 -10.47 26.14 6.59
N GLY A 701 -10.43 26.72 5.38
CA GLY A 701 -11.44 27.65 4.87
C GLY A 701 -11.46 29.01 5.58
N SER A 702 -10.46 29.34 6.41
CA SER A 702 -10.42 30.55 7.23
C SER A 702 -10.13 31.84 6.44
N GLY A 703 -9.68 31.73 5.19
CA GLY A 703 -9.35 32.85 4.32
C GLY A 703 -8.11 33.63 4.76
N GLN A 704 -7.28 33.07 5.66
CA GLN A 704 -6.08 33.71 6.20
C GLN A 704 -4.90 33.69 5.23
N GLY A 705 -4.86 32.73 4.30
CA GLY A 705 -3.86 32.64 3.23
C GLY A 705 -4.05 33.66 2.10
N ASN A 706 -5.21 34.34 2.03
CA ASN A 706 -5.51 35.34 1.00
C ASN A 706 -4.51 36.51 0.96
N GLY A 707 -3.88 36.82 2.10
CA GLY A 707 -2.83 37.83 2.17
C GLY A 707 -1.53 37.38 1.48
N LEU A 708 -1.20 36.09 1.56
CA LEU A 708 -0.03 35.50 0.90
C LEU A 708 -0.27 35.30 -0.60
N GLU A 709 -1.50 34.98 -1.00
CA GLU A 709 -1.92 34.94 -2.40
C GLU A 709 -1.65 36.28 -3.12
N GLN A 710 -1.94 37.40 -2.44
CA GLN A 710 -1.70 38.73 -2.99
C GLN A 710 -0.20 39.07 -3.06
N ILE A 711 0.58 38.62 -2.06
CA ILE A 711 2.04 38.75 -2.07
C ILE A 711 2.64 37.94 -3.23
N ALA A 712 2.15 36.72 -3.48
CA ALA A 712 2.61 35.91 -4.59
C ALA A 712 2.38 36.58 -5.96
N LYS A 713 1.25 37.26 -6.15
CA LYS A 713 0.98 38.04 -7.37
C LYS A 713 1.94 39.23 -7.53
N GLU A 714 2.26 39.92 -6.45
CA GLU A 714 3.25 41.01 -6.47
C GLU A 714 4.68 40.46 -6.73
N MET A 715 5.00 39.26 -6.24
CA MET A 715 6.26 38.59 -6.55
C MET A 715 6.39 38.21 -8.03
N GLU A 716 5.28 37.86 -8.70
CA GLU A 716 5.22 37.60 -10.15
C GLU A 716 5.49 38.86 -10.99
N GLU A 717 5.01 40.03 -10.54
CA GLU A 717 5.35 41.30 -11.20
C GLU A 717 6.85 41.60 -11.09
N ILE A 718 7.46 41.31 -9.93
CA ILE A 718 8.90 41.50 -9.73
C ILE A 718 9.71 40.50 -10.57
N GLU A 719 9.25 39.26 -10.72
CA GLU A 719 9.84 38.26 -11.61
C GLU A 719 9.90 38.80 -13.06
N LYS A 720 8.79 39.37 -13.55
CA LYS A 720 8.74 40.02 -14.87
C LYS A 720 9.69 41.21 -14.97
N ASP A 721 9.76 42.05 -13.93
CA ASP A 721 10.69 43.19 -13.89
C ASP A 721 12.16 42.71 -13.94
N ILE A 722 12.50 41.62 -13.23
CA ILE A 722 13.86 41.04 -13.21
C ILE A 722 14.23 40.44 -14.57
N VAL A 723 13.33 39.66 -15.18
CA VAL A 723 13.54 39.01 -16.49
C VAL A 723 13.72 40.07 -17.59
N ASN A 724 12.95 41.16 -17.54
CA ASN A 724 13.07 42.27 -18.50
C ASN A 724 14.26 43.21 -18.19
N GLY A 725 15.00 42.98 -17.10
CA GLY A 725 16.11 43.82 -16.67
C GLY A 725 15.71 45.21 -16.17
N GLU A 726 14.45 45.40 -15.81
CA GLU A 726 13.86 46.67 -15.36
C GLU A 726 13.95 46.81 -13.84
N LEU A 727 15.17 46.80 -13.29
CA LEU A 727 15.43 46.99 -11.85
C LEU A 727 15.36 48.46 -11.42
N ASP A 728 14.19 49.07 -11.56
CA ASP A 728 13.97 50.47 -11.25
C ASP A 728 13.70 50.70 -9.75
N GLN A 729 13.30 51.90 -9.35
CA GLN A 729 12.97 52.17 -7.94
C GLN A 729 11.64 51.55 -7.53
N LEU A 730 10.70 51.40 -8.46
CA LEU A 730 9.38 50.82 -8.22
C LEU A 730 9.48 49.33 -7.88
N THR A 731 10.32 48.57 -8.59
CA THR A 731 10.56 47.14 -8.30
C THR A 731 11.17 46.92 -6.91
N LEU A 732 12.12 47.77 -6.50
CA LEU A 732 12.69 47.70 -5.15
C LEU A 732 11.69 48.09 -4.06
N ASP A 733 10.86 49.11 -4.31
CA ASP A 733 9.85 49.55 -3.36
C ASP A 733 8.75 48.47 -3.18
N ARG A 734 8.33 47.78 -4.26
CA ARG A 734 7.46 46.59 -4.19
C ARG A 734 8.10 45.47 -3.37
N GLN A 735 9.39 45.21 -3.58
CA GLN A 735 10.13 44.19 -2.83
C GLN A 735 10.17 44.49 -1.32
N GLN A 736 10.33 45.77 -0.95
CA GLN A 736 10.29 46.22 0.45
C GLN A 736 8.87 46.13 1.07
N ASP A 737 7.82 46.36 0.27
CA ASP A 737 6.43 46.21 0.72
C ASP A 737 6.08 44.74 1.00
N ILE A 738 6.44 43.83 0.08
CA ILE A 738 6.34 42.37 0.27
C ILE A 738 7.02 41.95 1.58
N LEU A 739 8.22 42.47 1.82
CA LEU A 739 8.98 42.21 3.04
C LEU A 739 8.27 42.66 4.32
N THR A 740 7.58 43.80 4.24
CA THR A 740 6.80 44.35 5.35
C THR A 740 5.55 43.52 5.62
N ARG A 741 4.91 43.00 4.57
CA ARG A 741 3.72 42.14 4.67
C ARG A 741 4.06 40.72 5.14
N LEU A 742 5.18 40.17 4.71
CA LEU A 742 5.72 38.90 5.25
C LEU A 742 6.10 39.03 6.74
N LEU A 743 6.59 40.20 7.16
CA LEU A 743 6.80 40.55 8.58
C LEU A 743 5.50 40.55 9.40
N GLN A 744 4.39 40.97 8.79
CA GLN A 744 3.09 40.94 9.44
C GLN A 744 2.55 39.51 9.52
N ALA A 745 2.76 38.70 8.47
CA ALA A 745 2.41 37.28 8.45
C ALA A 745 3.19 36.47 9.51
N GLU A 746 4.50 36.69 9.63
CA GLU A 746 5.38 36.09 10.67
C GLU A 746 4.88 36.42 12.09
N ASN A 747 4.47 37.68 12.33
CA ASN A 747 3.93 38.06 13.63
C ASN A 747 2.56 37.44 13.92
N ALA A 748 1.73 37.24 12.89
CA ALA A 748 0.43 36.56 13.02
C ALA A 748 0.59 35.07 13.32
N GLU A 749 1.56 34.41 12.66
CA GLU A 749 1.95 33.01 12.90
C GLU A 749 2.45 32.82 14.35
N ARG A 750 3.30 33.73 14.84
CA ARG A 750 3.83 33.70 16.22
C ARG A 750 2.75 33.87 17.29
N VAL A 751 1.70 34.65 17.01
CA VAL A 751 0.55 34.83 17.93
C VAL A 751 -0.39 33.62 17.92
N ARG A 752 -0.36 32.79 16.86
CA ARG A 752 -1.11 31.53 16.75
C ARG A 752 -0.44 30.39 17.52
N GLY A 753 0.89 30.33 17.53
CA GLY A 753 1.69 29.32 18.26
C GLY A 753 1.55 29.34 19.79
N GLU A 754 0.93 30.36 20.39
CA GLU A 754 0.63 30.41 21.84
C GLU A 754 -0.71 29.77 22.22
N LYS A 755 -1.49 29.23 21.27
CA LYS A 755 -2.68 28.40 21.56
C LYS A 755 -2.33 26.92 21.44
N GLU A 756 -2.29 26.22 22.57
CA GLU A 756 -2.22 24.77 22.61
C GLU A 756 -3.54 24.15 22.11
N GLU A 757 -3.61 23.79 20.83
CA GLU A 757 -4.57 22.80 20.34
C GLU A 757 -3.85 21.45 20.21
N ARG A 758 -4.21 20.51 21.08
CA ARG A 758 -3.84 19.11 20.96
C ARG A 758 -4.66 18.47 19.85
N GLU A 759 -4.01 18.09 18.75
CA GLU A 759 -4.60 17.16 17.80
C GLU A 759 -4.41 15.73 18.32
N SER A 760 -5.52 15.09 18.72
CA SER A 760 -5.56 13.64 18.87
C SER A 760 -5.65 13.02 17.48
N LYS A 761 -4.67 12.22 17.06
CA LYS A 761 -4.87 11.27 15.95
C LYS A 761 -5.90 10.23 16.39
N THR A 762 -7.16 10.40 15.99
CA THR A 762 -8.07 9.27 15.89
C THR A 762 -7.64 8.43 14.70
N ALA A 763 -7.48 7.13 14.90
CA ALA A 763 -7.27 6.16 13.82
C ALA A 763 -8.27 6.46 12.70
N ARG A 764 -7.76 6.77 11.50
CA ARG A 764 -8.59 6.73 10.30
C ARG A 764 -8.84 5.25 10.04
N GLU A 765 -10.05 4.77 10.35
CA GLU A 765 -10.53 3.53 9.77
C GLU A 765 -10.53 3.77 8.26
N ASN A 766 -9.52 3.24 7.55
CA ASN A 766 -9.67 3.01 6.13
C ASN A 766 -10.95 2.19 5.95
N PRO A 767 -11.85 2.57 5.03
CA PRO A 767 -12.99 1.73 4.72
C PRO A 767 -12.48 0.33 4.38
N ARG A 768 -13.10 -0.68 5.00
CA ARG A 768 -12.78 -2.09 4.77
C ARG A 768 -13.12 -2.42 3.32
N ASP A 769 -12.12 -2.39 2.45
CA ASP A 769 -12.28 -2.93 1.11
C ASP A 769 -12.47 -4.44 1.24
N THR A 770 -13.54 -4.94 0.63
CA THR A 770 -13.83 -6.38 0.60
C THR A 770 -12.76 -7.07 -0.24
N PRO A 771 -12.09 -8.12 0.26
CA PRO A 771 -11.08 -8.83 -0.50
C PRO A 771 -11.63 -9.31 -1.86
N PRO A 772 -10.87 -9.26 -2.96
CA PRO A 772 -11.31 -9.75 -4.27
C PRO A 772 -11.84 -11.20 -4.24
N SER A 773 -11.26 -12.04 -3.37
CA SER A 773 -11.69 -13.43 -3.13
C SER A 773 -13.11 -13.54 -2.54
N LEU A 774 -13.56 -12.53 -1.79
CA LEU A 774 -14.92 -12.44 -1.24
C LEU A 774 -15.94 -12.16 -2.34
N GLU A 775 -15.60 -11.32 -3.32
CA GLU A 775 -16.48 -10.93 -4.41
C GLU A 775 -16.80 -12.12 -5.35
N GLU A 776 -15.81 -12.96 -5.63
CA GLU A 776 -16.00 -14.22 -6.36
C GLU A 776 -16.85 -15.24 -5.59
N TYR A 777 -16.67 -15.33 -4.27
CA TYR A 777 -17.49 -16.19 -3.41
C TYR A 777 -18.94 -15.72 -3.33
N GLU A 778 -19.17 -14.41 -3.18
CA GLU A 778 -20.50 -13.80 -3.21
C GLU A 778 -21.19 -14.01 -4.57
N ARG A 779 -20.46 -13.93 -5.69
CA ARG A 779 -20.97 -14.28 -7.03
C ARG A 779 -21.44 -15.73 -7.11
N ARG A 780 -20.65 -16.69 -6.64
CA ARG A 780 -21.03 -18.12 -6.61
C ARG A 780 -22.26 -18.36 -5.72
N LYS A 781 -22.33 -17.68 -4.58
CA LYS A 781 -23.46 -17.78 -3.65
C LYS A 781 -24.74 -17.13 -4.21
N ALA A 782 -24.62 -16.03 -4.95
CA ALA A 782 -25.74 -15.41 -5.66
C ALA A 782 -26.35 -16.38 -6.69
N GLN A 783 -25.49 -17.15 -7.39
CA GLN A 783 -25.93 -18.20 -8.31
C GLN A 783 -26.64 -19.37 -7.60
N GLU A 784 -26.17 -19.80 -6.42
CA GLU A 784 -26.84 -20.84 -5.61
C GLU A 784 -28.19 -20.38 -5.03
N ILE A 785 -28.26 -19.14 -4.53
CA ILE A 785 -29.51 -18.54 -4.01
C ILE A 785 -30.53 -18.37 -5.14
N GLU A 786 -30.08 -18.02 -6.35
CA GLU A 786 -30.94 -17.96 -7.53
C GLU A 786 -31.50 -19.35 -7.88
N LEU A 787 -30.68 -20.41 -7.78
CA LEU A 787 -31.11 -21.80 -7.97
C LEU A 787 -32.19 -22.21 -6.94
N LEU A 788 -32.03 -21.86 -5.66
CA LEU A 788 -33.03 -22.11 -4.60
C LEU A 788 -34.33 -21.33 -4.81
N ARG A 789 -34.26 -20.13 -5.41
CA ARG A 789 -35.43 -19.33 -5.78
C ARG A 789 -36.18 -19.85 -7.02
N THR A 790 -35.53 -20.66 -7.87
CA THR A 790 -36.18 -21.30 -9.03
C THR A 790 -37.02 -22.53 -8.68
N VAL A 791 -37.03 -22.97 -7.41
CA VAL A 791 -37.99 -23.99 -6.95
C VAL A 791 -39.41 -23.39 -7.02
N PRO A 792 -40.34 -23.96 -7.82
CA PRO A 792 -41.64 -23.34 -8.07
C PRO A 792 -42.42 -23.04 -6.79
N ALA A 793 -43.04 -21.85 -6.73
CA ALA A 793 -43.74 -21.32 -5.56
C ALA A 793 -44.98 -22.14 -5.09
N ASP A 794 -45.36 -23.19 -5.81
CA ASP A 794 -46.58 -23.98 -5.58
C ASP A 794 -46.43 -25.15 -4.59
N LEU A 795 -45.26 -25.35 -3.98
CA LEU A 795 -45.06 -26.43 -3.01
C LEU A 795 -45.61 -26.08 -1.62
N THR A 796 -46.50 -26.92 -1.10
CA THR A 796 -47.04 -26.78 0.27
C THR A 796 -45.94 -26.97 1.34
N PRO A 797 -46.08 -26.38 2.55
CA PRO A 797 -45.01 -26.34 3.57
C PRO A 797 -44.39 -27.70 3.92
N TYR A 798 -45.20 -28.76 3.92
CA TYR A 798 -44.75 -30.14 4.17
C TYR A 798 -43.77 -30.64 3.09
N TYR A 799 -44.04 -30.35 1.81
CA TYR A 799 -43.17 -30.78 0.71
C TYR A 799 -41.93 -29.91 0.57
N LYS A 800 -42.00 -28.61 0.93
CA LYS A 800 -40.79 -27.78 1.11
C LYS A 800 -39.85 -28.38 2.16
N GLN A 801 -40.40 -28.83 3.29
CA GLN A 801 -39.62 -29.46 4.36
C GLN A 801 -39.00 -30.78 3.91
N LYS A 802 -39.75 -31.60 3.15
CA LYS A 802 -39.24 -32.86 2.57
C LYS A 802 -38.18 -32.67 1.48
N VAL A 803 -38.27 -31.60 0.69
CA VAL A 803 -37.28 -31.26 -0.34
C VAL A 803 -36.00 -30.76 0.32
N ASN A 804 -36.10 -29.92 1.36
CA ASN A 804 -34.94 -29.54 2.20
C ASN A 804 -34.30 -30.78 2.87
N ASP A 805 -35.11 -31.67 3.46
CA ASP A 805 -34.61 -32.94 4.03
C ASP A 805 -33.91 -33.83 2.98
N TYR A 806 -34.33 -33.77 1.70
CA TYR A 806 -33.75 -34.57 0.61
C TYR A 806 -32.43 -34.00 0.09
N PHE A 807 -32.33 -32.68 -0.13
CA PHE A 807 -31.04 -32.05 -0.48
C PHE A 807 -30.00 -32.18 0.64
N ASN A 808 -30.45 -32.16 1.91
CA ASN A 808 -29.60 -32.46 3.07
C ASN A 808 -29.01 -33.88 3.09
N THR A 809 -29.55 -34.82 2.30
CA THR A 809 -28.99 -36.19 2.18
C THR A 809 -28.05 -36.38 1.00
N LEU A 810 -28.02 -35.43 0.04
CA LEU A 810 -27.17 -35.50 -1.15
C LEU A 810 -25.75 -34.93 -0.90
N ASP A 811 -25.59 -34.02 0.07
CA ASP A 811 -24.30 -33.38 0.40
C ASP A 811 -23.53 -34.05 1.57
N SER A 812 -23.74 -35.35 1.78
CA SER A 812 -22.77 -36.14 2.56
C SER A 812 -21.58 -36.44 1.64
N PRO A 813 -20.35 -36.00 1.97
CA PRO A 813 -19.18 -36.53 1.30
C PRO A 813 -19.14 -38.02 1.62
N GLU A 814 -19.13 -38.86 0.60
CA GLU A 814 -18.62 -40.22 0.75
C GLU A 814 -17.22 -40.09 1.36
N ARG A 815 -17.01 -40.78 2.48
CA ARG A 815 -15.68 -40.94 3.08
C ARG A 815 -14.81 -41.67 2.07
N GLU A 816 -13.84 -40.97 1.48
CA GLU A 816 -12.55 -41.54 1.10
C GLU A 816 -11.46 -40.99 2.01
#